data_AF-A0A0E0JCQ1-F1
#
_entry.id   AF-A0A0E0JCQ1-F1
#
_cell.length_a   1.000
_cell.length_b   1.000
_cell.length_c   1.000
_cell.angle_alpha   90.00
_cell.angle_beta   90.00
_cell.angle_gamma   90.00
#
_symmetry.space_group_name_H-M   'P 1'
#
loop_
_entity.id
_entity.type
_entity.pdbx_description
1 polymer ?
#
loop_
_entity_poly.entity_id
_entity_poly.type
_entity_poly.pdbx_seq_one_letter_code
_entity_poly.pdbx_strand_id
1 'polypeptide(L)'
;MGGVTSSVAAKFAFFPPDPPAYGVADEEEPPPPGSAAPAAAATARRVSLTGVPWREGVEARRVRTRRGTEIIAVYVRCPKARLTVLYSHGNAADIGKMYELFVEFSARLHVNLMGYDYSGYGRSSGKASEANTFADIEAAYKCLVEVYGTREEDIILYGQSVGSGPTVDLAAQLHRIRAVVLHSPILSGLRVMYSVKKTYWFDIYKNIEKMPLVKSPVLVIHGTNDDIVDCSHGKQLWELCQNKYEPLWIEGGDHCNLQTFPVYIRHLKKFISTIENMPLEKESSSTENEKLLAETETASDGSALSDAPWTQRLEPPRKSTRHELPPRLSNDRVDKRRRSTGRREKPRSIVEKKEKSRRSVDTFDRTRDEHDQPDKPRKSIDRSLGASSVAALRPCAGRVRAPGAGAARGSGSARCGRGVRWEAGSGSRGRLVRVRCDAAVAEKAEETAEEEKFEYQAEVSRLMDLIVHSLYSHKEVFLRELVSNASDALDKLRFLGVTDSSLLADGGELEIRIKPDPDAGTITITDTGIGMTKDELKDCLGTIAQSGTSKFLKALKENKDLGADNGLIGQFGVGFYSAFLVAEKVVVSTKSPKSDKQYVWEGVADSSSYVIKEETDPEKMLTRGTQITLVLRPDDKFEFADPGRIQGLVKNYSQFVSFPIYTWQEKSRTVEVEEDEEAKEGEEAKEGEQKKKKTITEKYWDWELANETKPIWMRSPKEIEKTEYNEFYKKAFNDFLDPLAYTHFTTEGEVEFRSVLYIPGMAPLSNEEIMNPKTKNIRLYVKRVFISDDFDGELFPRYLSFVKGVVDSNDLPLNVSREILQESRIVRIMRKRLVRKTFDMIEEISEKDDKEDYKKFWESFGKFIKLGCIEDTGNHKRLAPLLRFHTSKNEGDLISLDQYVENMPENQKAIYYIATDSLQSAKTAPFLEKLVQKDIEVLYLIEPIDEVAIQNLQTYKEKKFVDISKEDLELGDEDEDNKESKQEYTLLCDWVKQQLGDKVAKVQISKRLSLSPCVLVSGKFGWSANMERLMKAQTLGDTSSLEFMRGRRIFEINPDHPIVKDLNAACKNEPESTEAKRAVELLYETALISSGYTPDSPAELGGKIYEMMTIALGGRWGRSDTETEAATTGDASTETGSSEATVTEVIEPSEVRPESDPWRD
;
A
#
# COMPACT_ATOMS: atom_id res chain seq x y z
N MET A 1 33.09 -5.55 15.61
CA MET A 1 31.99 -4.56 15.64
C MET A 1 30.58 -5.17 15.60
N GLY A 2 30.38 -6.49 15.77
CA GLY A 2 29.06 -7.12 15.55
C GLY A 2 28.01 -6.95 16.67
N GLY A 3 28.39 -6.59 17.89
CA GLY A 3 27.48 -6.63 19.06
C GLY A 3 26.72 -5.34 19.40
N VAL A 4 27.02 -4.22 18.74
CA VAL A 4 26.46 -2.90 19.12
C VAL A 4 25.14 -2.62 18.39
N THR A 5 25.04 -2.93 17.10
CA THR A 5 23.88 -2.58 16.26
C THR A 5 22.63 -3.41 16.56
N SER A 6 22.76 -4.71 16.83
CA SER A 6 21.61 -5.56 17.20
C SER A 6 20.97 -5.14 18.53
N SER A 7 21.73 -4.51 19.44
CA SER A 7 21.18 -3.98 20.70
C SER A 7 20.15 -2.85 20.49
N VAL A 8 20.23 -2.14 19.36
CA VAL A 8 19.28 -1.07 19.00
C VAL A 8 17.99 -1.68 18.48
N ALA A 9 18.07 -2.60 17.50
CA ALA A 9 16.91 -3.31 16.98
C ALA A 9 16.18 -4.11 18.08
N ALA A 10 16.91 -4.74 19.01
CA ALA A 10 16.32 -5.41 20.16
C ALA A 10 15.59 -4.41 21.09
N LYS A 11 16.18 -3.25 21.40
CA LYS A 11 15.52 -2.24 22.25
C LYS A 11 14.21 -1.70 21.67
N PHE A 12 14.10 -1.57 20.36
CA PHE A 12 12.85 -1.16 19.69
C PHE A 12 11.83 -2.29 19.50
N ALA A 13 12.20 -3.54 19.81
CA ALA A 13 11.34 -4.71 19.58
C ALA A 13 10.69 -5.27 20.85
N PHE A 14 11.01 -4.76 22.05
CA PHE A 14 10.50 -5.27 23.31
C PHE A 14 9.98 -4.16 24.22
N PHE A 15 8.66 -4.12 24.39
CA PHE A 15 7.97 -3.24 25.33
C PHE A 15 7.29 -4.11 26.41
N PRO A 16 7.97 -4.42 27.52
CA PRO A 16 7.32 -5.04 28.68
C PRO A 16 6.36 -4.03 29.36
N PRO A 17 5.23 -4.47 29.92
CA PRO A 17 4.38 -3.61 30.75
C PRO A 17 5.13 -3.10 31.98
N ASP A 18 5.07 -1.79 32.22
CA ASP A 18 5.59 -1.14 33.43
C ASP A 18 4.53 -0.14 33.93
N PRO A 19 3.95 -0.33 35.14
CA PRO A 19 4.16 -1.47 36.03
C PRO A 19 3.60 -2.79 35.44
N PRO A 20 4.15 -3.95 35.84
CA PRO A 20 3.59 -5.27 35.54
C PRO A 20 2.12 -5.40 35.99
N ALA A 21 1.27 -6.00 35.15
CA ALA A 21 -0.17 -6.13 35.44
C ALA A 21 -0.51 -7.19 36.51
N TYR A 22 0.50 -7.87 37.06
CA TYR A 22 0.35 -8.84 38.14
C TYR A 22 1.56 -8.80 39.09
N GLY A 23 1.40 -9.38 40.28
CA GLY A 23 2.46 -9.67 41.24
C GLY A 23 2.65 -11.18 41.45
N VAL A 24 3.73 -11.56 42.13
CA VAL A 24 4.03 -12.96 42.45
C VAL A 24 4.40 -13.05 43.93
N ALA A 25 3.82 -14.01 44.64
CA ALA A 25 4.28 -14.44 45.95
C ALA A 25 4.62 -15.94 45.88
N ASP A 26 5.83 -16.31 46.31
CA ASP A 26 6.28 -17.70 46.26
C ASP A 26 5.45 -18.56 47.25
N GLU A 27 5.08 -19.78 46.86
CA GLU A 27 4.31 -20.69 47.73
C GLU A 27 5.26 -21.49 48.62
N GLU A 28 5.12 -21.38 49.94
CA GLU A 28 5.88 -22.20 50.89
C GLU A 28 5.36 -23.65 50.92
N GLU A 29 5.72 -24.46 49.92
CA GLU A 29 5.71 -25.93 50.06
C GLU A 29 6.96 -26.36 50.86
N PRO A 30 6.85 -26.75 52.14
CA PRO A 30 7.95 -27.42 52.82
C PRO A 30 8.18 -28.79 52.15
N PRO A 31 9.43 -29.17 51.83
CA PRO A 31 9.69 -30.45 51.17
C PRO A 31 9.25 -31.61 52.08
N PRO A 32 8.48 -32.59 51.57
CA PRO A 32 8.00 -33.70 52.38
C PRO A 32 9.18 -34.52 52.93
N PRO A 33 9.21 -34.81 54.25
CA PRO A 33 10.39 -35.38 54.89
C PRO A 33 10.67 -36.80 54.40
N GLY A 34 11.71 -36.95 53.56
CA GLY A 34 12.25 -38.24 53.13
C GLY A 34 12.17 -38.54 51.63
N SER A 35 11.54 -37.71 50.79
CA SER A 35 11.57 -37.92 49.34
C SER A 35 12.77 -37.24 48.68
N ALA A 36 13.61 -38.01 47.99
CA ALA A 36 14.55 -37.46 47.01
C ALA A 36 13.76 -37.04 45.76
N ALA A 37 13.30 -35.79 45.72
CA ALA A 37 12.62 -35.24 44.54
C ALA A 37 13.56 -35.26 43.32
N PRO A 38 13.08 -35.61 42.11
CA PRO A 38 13.91 -35.61 40.91
C PRO A 38 14.39 -34.19 40.59
N ALA A 39 15.59 -34.05 40.02
CA ALA A 39 16.25 -32.75 39.82
C ALA A 39 15.40 -31.72 39.05
N ALA A 40 14.51 -32.17 38.14
CA ALA A 40 13.56 -31.32 37.41
C ALA A 40 12.58 -30.54 38.31
N ALA A 41 12.28 -31.04 39.52
CA ALA A 41 11.46 -30.32 40.50
C ALA A 41 12.17 -29.07 41.07
N ALA A 42 13.50 -29.03 41.07
CA ALA A 42 14.27 -27.89 41.57
C ALA A 42 14.28 -26.69 40.60
N THR A 43 13.94 -26.91 39.32
CA THR A 43 14.00 -25.92 38.23
C THR A 43 12.68 -25.21 37.90
N ALA A 44 11.54 -25.65 38.46
CA ALA A 44 10.20 -25.13 38.16
C ALA A 44 9.30 -25.05 39.42
N ARG A 45 9.59 -24.09 40.30
CA ARG A 45 8.91 -23.91 41.59
C ARG A 45 7.49 -23.39 41.43
N ARG A 46 6.54 -23.84 42.25
CA ARG A 46 5.20 -23.23 42.35
C ARG A 46 5.29 -21.79 42.85
N VAL A 47 4.42 -20.93 42.34
CA VAL A 47 4.22 -19.57 42.84
C VAL A 47 2.74 -19.19 42.72
N SER A 48 2.27 -18.31 43.61
CA SER A 48 0.94 -17.71 43.52
C SER A 48 1.01 -16.39 42.75
N LEU A 49 0.01 -16.12 41.91
CA LEU A 49 -0.14 -14.83 41.24
C LEU A 49 -1.07 -13.91 42.03
N THR A 50 -0.67 -12.66 42.20
CA THR A 50 -1.47 -11.61 42.87
C THR A 50 -1.93 -10.57 41.85
N GLY A 51 -3.13 -10.01 42.03
CA GLY A 51 -3.75 -9.07 41.09
C GLY A 51 -4.55 -9.70 39.95
N VAL A 52 -4.53 -11.03 39.79
CA VAL A 52 -5.41 -11.79 38.88
C VAL A 52 -6.43 -12.63 39.69
N PRO A 53 -7.63 -12.89 39.17
CA PRO A 53 -8.65 -13.66 39.88
C PRO A 53 -8.26 -15.13 39.99
N TRP A 54 -8.36 -15.74 41.18
CA TRP A 54 -8.12 -17.17 41.36
C TRP A 54 -9.10 -18.02 40.54
N ARG A 55 -8.61 -19.07 39.89
CA ARG A 55 -9.38 -20.03 39.09
C ARG A 55 -8.92 -21.45 39.40
N GLU A 56 -9.87 -22.38 39.56
CA GLU A 56 -9.58 -23.80 39.70
C GLU A 56 -8.89 -24.34 38.44
N GLY A 57 -7.89 -25.20 38.60
CA GLY A 57 -7.15 -25.80 37.48
C GLY A 57 -6.05 -24.92 36.87
N VAL A 58 -5.75 -23.75 37.43
CA VAL A 58 -4.65 -22.89 37.00
C VAL A 58 -3.47 -22.99 37.98
N GLU A 59 -2.30 -23.40 37.51
CA GLU A 59 -1.04 -23.37 38.27
C GLU A 59 -0.08 -22.31 37.69
N ALA A 60 0.65 -21.59 38.54
CA ALA A 60 1.75 -20.72 38.10
C ALA A 60 3.08 -21.22 38.65
N ARG A 61 4.16 -21.05 37.87
CA ARG A 61 5.51 -21.50 38.23
C ARG A 61 6.59 -20.50 37.84
N ARG A 62 7.64 -20.44 38.65
CA ARG A 62 8.92 -19.78 38.35
C ARG A 62 9.86 -20.81 37.75
N VAL A 63 10.20 -20.65 36.46
CA VAL A 63 10.97 -21.62 35.66
C VAL A 63 12.32 -21.03 35.28
N ARG A 64 13.40 -21.79 35.48
CA ARG A 64 14.77 -21.32 35.20
C ARG A 64 15.22 -21.66 33.77
N THR A 65 15.75 -20.66 33.06
CA THR A 65 16.19 -20.80 31.66
C THR A 65 17.64 -21.26 31.54
N ARG A 66 18.01 -21.78 30.35
CA ARG A 66 19.41 -22.11 30.00
C ARG A 66 20.38 -20.91 30.04
N ARG A 67 19.88 -19.67 30.11
CA ARG A 67 20.69 -18.44 30.21
C ARG A 67 20.76 -17.89 31.65
N GLY A 68 20.22 -18.62 32.63
CA GLY A 68 20.31 -18.28 34.05
C GLY A 68 19.27 -17.27 34.53
N THR A 69 18.41 -16.76 33.64
CA THR A 69 17.20 -16.02 34.03
C THR A 69 16.15 -16.98 34.58
N GLU A 70 15.23 -16.43 35.38
CA GLU A 70 14.01 -17.08 35.82
C GLU A 70 12.80 -16.33 35.24
N ILE A 71 11.91 -17.07 34.58
CA ILE A 71 10.67 -16.58 33.99
C ILE A 71 9.45 -17.08 34.77
N ILE A 72 8.32 -16.41 34.63
CA ILE A 72 7.02 -16.91 35.10
C ILE A 72 6.30 -17.63 33.96
N ALA A 73 5.66 -18.75 34.28
CA ALA A 73 4.76 -19.48 33.38
C ALA A 73 3.45 -19.84 34.09
N VAL A 74 2.33 -19.79 33.38
CA VAL A 74 1.00 -20.19 33.84
C VAL A 74 0.52 -21.37 33.02
N TYR A 75 0.08 -22.43 33.68
CA TYR A 75 -0.55 -23.61 33.09
C TYR A 75 -2.03 -23.66 33.46
N VAL A 76 -2.89 -23.57 32.45
CA VAL A 76 -4.35 -23.79 32.55
C VAL A 76 -4.65 -25.23 32.14
N ARG A 77 -5.19 -26.01 33.09
CA ARG A 77 -5.56 -27.40 32.88
C ARG A 77 -7.03 -27.51 32.43
N CYS A 78 -7.26 -28.14 31.28
CA CYS A 78 -8.62 -28.46 30.82
C CYS A 78 -8.91 -29.95 31.05
N PRO A 79 -9.86 -30.32 31.93
CA PRO A 79 -10.19 -31.72 32.17
C PRO A 79 -10.61 -32.44 30.88
N LYS A 80 -9.99 -33.59 30.60
CA LYS A 80 -10.13 -34.42 29.38
C LYS A 80 -9.48 -33.88 28.10
N ALA A 81 -8.81 -32.73 28.12
CA ALA A 81 -8.04 -32.27 26.97
C ALA A 81 -6.81 -33.14 26.72
N ARG A 82 -6.65 -33.65 25.49
CA ARG A 82 -5.45 -34.38 25.05
C ARG A 82 -4.32 -33.43 24.64
N LEU A 83 -4.67 -32.39 23.87
CA LEU A 83 -3.69 -31.46 23.31
C LEU A 83 -3.37 -30.32 24.28
N THR A 84 -2.16 -29.78 24.15
CA THR A 84 -1.65 -28.67 24.96
C THR A 84 -1.08 -27.57 24.08
N VAL A 85 -1.51 -26.33 24.28
CA VAL A 85 -0.97 -25.15 23.57
C VAL A 85 0.15 -24.52 24.39
N LEU A 86 1.31 -24.28 23.78
CA LEU A 86 2.37 -23.42 24.34
C LEU A 86 2.29 -22.05 23.67
N TYR A 87 1.94 -21.01 24.42
CA TYR A 87 1.57 -19.69 23.93
C TYR A 87 2.67 -18.65 24.18
N SER A 88 3.30 -18.17 23.11
CA SER A 88 4.22 -17.04 23.10
C SER A 88 3.44 -15.76 22.80
N HIS A 89 3.30 -14.87 23.80
CA HIS A 89 2.42 -13.70 23.71
C HIS A 89 2.97 -12.55 22.85
N GLY A 90 2.08 -11.64 22.47
CA GLY A 90 2.43 -10.42 21.73
C GLY A 90 3.26 -9.41 22.52
N ASN A 91 3.65 -8.31 21.87
CA ASN A 91 4.35 -7.21 22.53
C ASN A 91 3.38 -6.40 23.42
N ALA A 92 3.90 -5.59 24.37
CA ALA A 92 3.09 -4.81 25.32
C ALA A 92 2.10 -5.61 26.22
N ALA A 93 2.17 -6.95 26.17
CA ALA A 93 1.43 -7.88 27.01
C ALA A 93 2.34 -8.56 28.05
N ASP A 94 1.73 -9.05 29.13
CA ASP A 94 2.34 -9.97 30.10
C ASP A 94 1.28 -11.01 30.51
N ILE A 95 1.69 -12.01 31.30
CA ILE A 95 0.80 -13.05 31.87
C ILE A 95 -0.45 -12.46 32.55
N GLY A 96 -0.33 -11.31 33.22
CA GLY A 96 -1.46 -10.66 33.92
C GLY A 96 -2.53 -10.21 32.93
N LYS A 97 -2.13 -9.49 31.87
CA LYS A 97 -3.04 -9.08 30.79
C LYS A 97 -3.61 -10.26 30.00
N MET A 98 -2.84 -11.35 29.86
CA MET A 98 -3.23 -12.53 29.09
C MET A 98 -4.04 -13.56 29.89
N TYR A 99 -4.15 -13.41 31.21
CA TYR A 99 -4.68 -14.43 32.13
C TYR A 99 -6.09 -14.90 31.78
N GLU A 100 -7.03 -13.97 31.58
CA GLU A 100 -8.42 -14.33 31.26
C GLU A 100 -8.55 -14.94 29.86
N LEU A 101 -7.77 -14.44 28.89
CA LEU A 101 -7.72 -14.99 27.53
C LEU A 101 -7.21 -16.45 27.53
N PHE A 102 -6.21 -16.77 28.36
CA PHE A 102 -5.69 -18.13 28.51
C PHE A 102 -6.71 -19.09 29.12
N VAL A 103 -7.43 -18.66 30.16
CA VAL A 103 -8.52 -19.44 30.77
C VAL A 103 -9.67 -19.66 29.78
N GLU A 104 -10.06 -18.61 29.06
CA GLU A 104 -11.13 -18.70 28.06
C GLU A 104 -10.74 -19.55 26.83
N PHE A 105 -9.53 -19.40 26.30
CA PHE A 105 -9.05 -20.23 25.18
C PHE A 105 -9.02 -21.71 25.56
N SER A 106 -8.48 -22.04 26.74
CA SER A 106 -8.46 -23.41 27.24
C SER A 106 -9.87 -24.02 27.33
N ALA A 107 -10.84 -23.25 27.86
CA ALA A 107 -12.23 -23.67 27.98
C ALA A 107 -12.96 -23.79 26.63
N ARG A 108 -12.83 -22.78 25.74
CA ARG A 108 -13.53 -22.74 24.43
C ARG A 108 -12.98 -23.74 23.43
N LEU A 109 -11.67 -24.01 23.45
CA LEU A 109 -10.98 -24.90 22.50
C LEU A 109 -10.82 -26.34 23.01
N HIS A 110 -11.03 -26.58 24.31
CA HIS A 110 -10.83 -27.88 24.99
C HIS A 110 -9.38 -28.38 24.93
N VAL A 111 -8.44 -27.48 25.20
CA VAL A 111 -6.99 -27.74 25.25
C VAL A 111 -6.42 -27.34 26.60
N ASN A 112 -5.38 -28.02 27.08
CA ASN A 112 -4.53 -27.43 28.11
C ASN A 112 -3.74 -26.27 27.50
N LEU A 113 -3.31 -25.29 28.29
CA LEU A 113 -2.58 -24.13 27.78
C LEU A 113 -1.48 -23.70 28.75
N MET A 114 -0.23 -23.61 28.29
CA MET A 114 0.84 -22.89 28.99
C MET A 114 1.13 -21.57 28.30
N GLY A 115 0.98 -20.45 29.02
CA GLY A 115 1.56 -19.16 28.66
C GLY A 115 2.79 -18.88 29.52
N TYR A 116 3.75 -18.12 29.00
CA TYR A 116 4.96 -17.74 29.73
C TYR A 116 5.36 -16.30 29.40
N ASP A 117 5.91 -15.58 30.37
CA ASP A 117 6.50 -14.26 30.16
C ASP A 117 7.94 -14.40 29.64
N TYR A 118 8.36 -13.49 28.77
CA TYR A 118 9.77 -13.39 28.37
C TYR A 118 10.66 -12.89 29.53
N SER A 119 11.96 -13.18 29.48
CA SER A 119 12.95 -12.62 30.41
C SER A 119 12.87 -11.08 30.43
N GLY A 120 12.53 -10.49 31.58
CA GLY A 120 12.32 -9.04 31.74
C GLY A 120 10.92 -8.52 31.38
N TYR A 121 9.93 -9.40 31.20
CA TYR A 121 8.49 -9.06 31.15
C TYR A 121 7.80 -9.44 32.45
N GLY A 122 6.76 -8.69 32.84
CA GLY A 122 5.93 -9.00 33.99
C GLY A 122 6.73 -9.13 35.29
N ARG A 123 6.76 -10.33 35.88
CA ARG A 123 7.60 -10.67 37.06
C ARG A 123 8.76 -11.62 36.74
N SER A 124 9.11 -11.74 35.46
CA SER A 124 10.27 -12.48 34.98
C SER A 124 11.55 -11.64 35.07
N SER A 125 12.63 -12.26 35.51
CA SER A 125 13.94 -11.63 35.70
C SER A 125 14.72 -11.44 34.39
N GLY A 126 15.79 -10.64 34.45
CA GLY A 126 16.69 -10.42 33.32
C GLY A 126 16.30 -9.23 32.44
N LYS A 127 16.46 -9.38 31.13
CA LYS A 127 16.16 -8.35 30.11
C LYS A 127 15.73 -8.99 28.80
N ALA A 128 14.81 -8.37 28.09
CA ALA A 128 14.32 -8.91 26.83
C ALA A 128 15.40 -8.87 25.74
N SER A 129 15.55 -9.97 25.01
CA SER A 129 16.41 -10.11 23.83
C SER A 129 16.01 -11.35 23.04
N GLU A 130 16.21 -11.37 21.73
CA GLU A 130 15.92 -12.54 20.86
C GLU A 130 16.50 -13.84 21.46
N ALA A 131 17.79 -13.83 21.79
CA ALA A 131 18.47 -14.98 22.39
C ALA A 131 18.06 -15.29 23.84
N ASN A 132 17.28 -14.43 24.52
CA ASN A 132 16.57 -14.82 25.75
C ASN A 132 15.22 -15.43 25.40
N THR A 133 14.41 -14.86 24.51
CA THR A 133 13.09 -15.43 24.17
C THR A 133 13.15 -16.85 23.63
N PHE A 134 14.23 -17.23 22.92
CA PHE A 134 14.51 -18.62 22.53
C PHE A 134 14.85 -19.51 23.75
N ALA A 135 15.58 -18.99 24.73
CA ALA A 135 15.85 -19.69 25.99
C ALA A 135 14.63 -19.75 26.94
N ASP A 136 13.72 -18.78 26.83
CA ASP A 136 12.48 -18.68 27.59
C ASP A 136 11.46 -19.74 27.09
N ILE A 137 11.23 -19.82 25.77
CA ILE A 137 10.31 -20.82 25.18
C ILE A 137 10.83 -22.26 25.38
N GLU A 138 12.14 -22.49 25.30
CA GLU A 138 12.74 -23.79 25.63
C GLU A 138 12.52 -24.19 27.09
N ALA A 139 12.53 -23.23 28.01
CA ALA A 139 12.29 -23.50 29.43
C ALA A 139 10.81 -23.82 29.70
N ALA A 140 9.89 -23.09 29.06
CA ALA A 140 8.46 -23.38 29.13
C ALA A 140 8.11 -24.74 28.48
N TYR A 141 8.71 -25.06 27.32
CA TYR A 141 8.59 -26.36 26.66
C TYR A 141 9.06 -27.51 27.57
N LYS A 142 10.24 -27.37 28.19
CA LYS A 142 10.73 -28.37 29.17
C LYS A 142 9.82 -28.49 30.38
N CYS A 143 9.25 -27.39 30.88
CA CYS A 143 8.26 -27.44 31.96
C CYS A 143 7.03 -28.29 31.57
N LEU A 144 6.49 -28.14 30.35
CA LEU A 144 5.40 -28.98 29.85
C LEU A 144 5.76 -30.48 29.79
N VAL A 145 6.96 -30.82 29.29
CA VAL A 145 7.38 -32.21 29.14
C VAL A 145 7.78 -32.85 30.48
N GLU A 146 8.64 -32.18 31.26
CA GLU A 146 9.28 -32.74 32.46
C GLU A 146 8.40 -32.64 33.72
N VAL A 147 7.55 -31.60 33.84
CA VAL A 147 6.72 -31.34 35.03
C VAL A 147 5.27 -31.73 34.81
N TYR A 148 4.69 -31.40 33.65
CA TYR A 148 3.29 -31.70 33.32
C TYR A 148 3.12 -32.98 32.49
N GLY A 149 4.20 -33.68 32.13
CA GLY A 149 4.16 -34.97 31.43
C GLY A 149 3.61 -34.92 30.00
N THR A 150 3.61 -33.75 29.36
CA THR A 150 3.06 -33.56 28.02
C THR A 150 4.02 -34.11 26.96
N ARG A 151 3.52 -34.92 26.03
CA ARG A 151 4.33 -35.48 24.93
C ARG A 151 4.50 -34.45 23.80
N GLU A 152 5.63 -34.48 23.09
CA GLU A 152 5.89 -33.57 21.96
C GLU A 152 4.79 -33.67 20.90
N GLU A 153 4.28 -34.88 20.61
CA GLU A 153 3.17 -35.11 19.68
C GLU A 153 1.76 -34.70 20.16
N ASP A 154 1.62 -34.17 21.38
CA ASP A 154 0.40 -33.53 21.89
C ASP A 154 0.53 -31.99 21.98
N ILE A 155 1.71 -31.41 21.71
CA ILE A 155 1.98 -29.96 21.86
C ILE A 155 1.72 -29.21 20.54
N ILE A 156 0.89 -28.16 20.62
CA ILE A 156 0.74 -27.13 19.59
C ILE A 156 1.53 -25.89 20.03
N LEU A 157 2.44 -25.39 19.19
CA LEU A 157 3.13 -24.13 19.44
C LEU A 157 2.31 -22.96 18.89
N TYR A 158 2.11 -21.90 19.67
CA TYR A 158 1.32 -20.73 19.30
C TYR A 158 2.16 -19.46 19.49
N GLY A 159 2.24 -18.61 18.46
CA GLY A 159 2.97 -17.34 18.51
C GLY A 159 2.18 -16.16 17.98
N GLN A 160 1.94 -15.16 18.84
CA GLN A 160 1.30 -13.89 18.47
C GLN A 160 2.34 -12.78 18.24
N SER A 161 2.26 -12.06 17.12
CA SER A 161 3.09 -10.89 16.83
C SER A 161 4.58 -11.21 17.01
N VAL A 162 5.31 -10.48 17.86
CA VAL A 162 6.71 -10.76 18.24
C VAL A 162 6.94 -12.20 18.74
N GLY A 163 5.95 -12.82 19.39
CA GLY A 163 5.98 -14.21 19.86
C GLY A 163 6.01 -15.25 18.75
N SER A 164 5.72 -14.88 17.50
CA SER A 164 6.01 -15.74 16.34
C SER A 164 7.51 -16.04 16.20
N GLY A 165 8.39 -15.13 16.63
CA GLY A 165 9.84 -15.30 16.64
C GLY A 165 10.33 -16.55 17.39
N PRO A 166 10.12 -16.65 18.72
CA PRO A 166 10.50 -17.84 19.48
C PRO A 166 9.68 -19.09 19.11
N THR A 167 8.40 -18.92 18.73
CA THR A 167 7.56 -20.03 18.25
C THR A 167 8.18 -20.73 17.03
N VAL A 168 8.60 -19.96 16.03
CA VAL A 168 9.20 -20.49 14.79
C VAL A 168 10.62 -21.00 15.02
N ASP A 169 11.39 -20.41 15.95
CA ASP A 169 12.71 -20.93 16.33
C ASP A 169 12.61 -22.33 16.95
N LEU A 170 11.68 -22.54 17.88
CA LEU A 170 11.45 -23.85 18.49
C LEU A 170 10.86 -24.85 17.48
N ALA A 171 9.90 -24.43 16.65
CA ALA A 171 9.27 -25.26 15.63
C ALA A 171 10.23 -25.73 14.51
N ALA A 172 11.33 -25.00 14.27
CA ALA A 172 12.39 -25.40 13.34
C ALA A 172 13.38 -26.42 13.95
N GLN A 173 13.44 -26.52 15.28
CA GLN A 173 14.32 -27.43 16.03
C GLN A 173 13.63 -28.75 16.41
N LEU A 174 12.36 -28.69 16.80
CA LEU A 174 11.55 -29.86 17.14
C LEU A 174 10.96 -30.52 15.88
N HIS A 175 10.65 -31.82 15.96
CA HIS A 175 10.28 -32.63 14.79
C HIS A 175 9.01 -33.47 14.97
N ARG A 176 8.50 -33.62 16.20
CA ARG A 176 7.26 -34.33 16.52
C ARG A 176 6.14 -33.39 16.98
N ILE A 177 6.40 -32.09 17.09
CA ILE A 177 5.40 -31.05 17.44
C ILE A 177 4.15 -31.20 16.59
N ARG A 178 2.99 -31.19 17.26
CA ARG A 178 1.72 -31.59 16.66
C ARG A 178 1.23 -30.60 15.60
N ALA A 179 1.39 -29.30 15.85
CA ALA A 179 1.10 -28.22 14.90
C ALA A 179 1.68 -26.87 15.37
N VAL A 180 1.65 -25.87 14.49
CA VAL A 180 2.01 -24.48 14.79
C VAL A 180 0.86 -23.54 14.42
N VAL A 181 0.58 -22.54 15.27
CA VAL A 181 -0.33 -21.42 14.98
C VAL A 181 0.44 -20.11 15.06
N LEU A 182 0.29 -19.29 14.01
CA LEU A 182 0.95 -18.00 13.88
C LEU A 182 -0.11 -16.90 13.74
N HIS A 183 -0.12 -15.95 14.65
CA HIS A 183 -1.14 -14.91 14.77
C HIS A 183 -0.51 -13.53 14.57
N SER A 184 -0.90 -12.82 13.50
CA SER A 184 -0.22 -11.64 12.96
C SER A 184 1.32 -11.73 12.98
N PRO A 185 1.92 -12.79 12.40
CA PRO A 185 3.34 -13.10 12.56
C PRO A 185 4.26 -12.17 11.74
N ILE A 186 5.50 -12.02 12.20
CA ILE A 186 6.51 -11.15 11.57
C ILE A 186 7.46 -11.95 10.67
N LEU A 187 7.81 -11.43 9.48
CA LEU A 187 8.86 -12.04 8.63
C LEU A 187 10.25 -11.91 9.23
N SER A 188 10.55 -10.71 9.74
CA SER A 188 11.68 -10.37 10.61
C SER A 188 11.45 -9.00 11.27
N GLY A 189 12.14 -8.72 12.37
CA GLY A 189 11.95 -7.47 13.13
C GLY A 189 12.26 -6.21 12.31
N LEU A 190 13.26 -6.25 11.44
CA LEU A 190 13.56 -5.12 10.54
C LEU A 190 12.46 -4.91 9.50
N ARG A 191 11.74 -5.96 9.10
CA ARG A 191 10.65 -5.88 8.11
C ARG A 191 9.36 -5.29 8.65
N VAL A 192 9.14 -5.35 9.96
CA VAL A 192 8.03 -4.63 10.62
C VAL A 192 8.21 -3.13 10.51
N MET A 193 9.45 -2.63 10.64
CA MET A 193 9.74 -1.19 10.58
C MET A 193 10.01 -0.67 9.15
N TYR A 194 10.46 -1.52 8.22
CA TYR A 194 10.90 -1.10 6.88
C TYR A 194 10.66 -2.18 5.82
N SER A 195 10.16 -1.79 4.64
CA SER A 195 9.86 -2.69 3.50
C SER A 195 11.10 -3.26 2.79
N VAL A 196 11.97 -3.99 3.52
CA VAL A 196 13.26 -4.48 3.05
C VAL A 196 13.18 -5.85 2.36
N LYS A 197 13.67 -5.91 1.11
CA LYS A 197 13.65 -7.12 0.28
C LYS A 197 14.73 -8.17 0.62
N LYS A 198 15.68 -7.84 1.50
CA LYS A 198 16.76 -8.73 1.93
C LYS A 198 16.77 -8.86 3.45
N THR A 199 17.07 -10.05 3.95
CA THR A 199 17.34 -10.26 5.38
C THR A 199 18.79 -9.86 5.66
N TYR A 200 19.03 -9.19 6.78
CA TYR A 200 20.36 -8.71 7.15
C TYR A 200 20.96 -9.52 8.30
N TRP A 201 22.28 -9.51 8.45
CA TRP A 201 22.94 -10.30 9.50
C TRP A 201 22.55 -9.83 10.92
N PHE A 202 22.28 -8.54 11.10
CA PHE A 202 21.86 -7.89 12.36
C PHE A 202 20.33 -7.85 12.59
N ASP A 203 19.55 -8.36 11.63
CA ASP A 203 18.09 -8.48 11.76
C ASP A 203 17.73 -9.53 12.82
N ILE A 204 16.57 -9.41 13.46
CA ILE A 204 16.11 -10.30 14.54
C ILE A 204 14.86 -11.07 14.10
N TYR A 205 14.61 -12.24 14.69
CA TYR A 205 13.44 -13.08 14.43
C TYR A 205 13.24 -13.37 12.94
N LYS A 206 14.30 -13.90 12.29
CA LYS A 206 14.36 -14.19 10.85
C LYS A 206 13.46 -15.38 10.45
N ASN A 207 12.17 -15.27 10.74
CA ASN A 207 11.17 -16.31 10.51
C ASN A 207 11.09 -16.68 9.03
N ILE A 208 11.30 -15.72 8.12
CA ILE A 208 11.45 -15.95 6.68
C ILE A 208 12.58 -16.95 6.31
N GLU A 209 13.65 -17.04 7.13
CA GLU A 209 14.76 -17.99 6.92
C GLU A 209 14.51 -19.34 7.63
N LYS A 210 13.69 -19.36 8.69
CA LYS A 210 13.41 -20.54 9.52
C LYS A 210 12.16 -21.31 9.11
N MET A 211 11.16 -20.66 8.52
CA MET A 211 9.89 -21.27 8.13
C MET A 211 10.03 -22.49 7.21
N PRO A 212 10.96 -22.50 6.22
CA PRO A 212 11.21 -23.68 5.39
C PRO A 212 11.77 -24.90 6.13
N LEU A 213 12.08 -24.80 7.43
CA LEU A 213 12.53 -25.91 8.29
C LEU A 213 11.38 -26.49 9.14
N VAL A 214 10.24 -25.79 9.24
CA VAL A 214 9.09 -26.22 10.05
C VAL A 214 8.33 -27.34 9.33
N LYS A 215 8.34 -28.53 9.94
CA LYS A 215 7.72 -29.75 9.39
C LYS A 215 6.26 -29.95 9.81
N SER A 216 5.89 -29.47 11.00
CA SER A 216 4.53 -29.60 11.54
C SER A 216 3.52 -28.75 10.74
N PRO A 217 2.23 -29.14 10.66
CA PRO A 217 1.19 -28.33 10.01
C PRO A 217 1.10 -26.91 10.60
N VAL A 218 1.09 -25.89 9.74
CA VAL A 218 1.05 -24.47 10.14
C VAL A 218 -0.28 -23.82 9.75
N LEU A 219 -0.97 -23.24 10.73
CA LEU A 219 -2.07 -22.28 10.54
C LEU A 219 -1.53 -20.85 10.71
N VAL A 220 -1.86 -19.97 9.77
CA VAL A 220 -1.66 -18.52 9.88
C VAL A 220 -3.01 -17.83 10.05
N ILE A 221 -3.09 -16.89 10.99
CA ILE A 221 -4.23 -16.01 11.24
C ILE A 221 -3.72 -14.56 11.18
N HIS A 222 -4.35 -13.70 10.37
CA HIS A 222 -3.93 -12.31 10.20
C HIS A 222 -5.11 -11.42 9.80
N GLY A 223 -5.19 -10.20 10.34
CA GLY A 223 -6.11 -9.17 9.85
C GLY A 223 -5.74 -8.69 8.44
N THR A 224 -6.72 -8.19 7.68
CA THR A 224 -6.44 -7.49 6.41
C THR A 224 -5.98 -6.05 6.61
N ASN A 225 -6.32 -5.45 7.75
CA ASN A 225 -6.08 -4.05 8.08
C ASN A 225 -5.10 -3.96 9.27
N ASP A 226 -4.09 -4.83 9.28
CA ASP A 226 -3.06 -4.89 10.34
C ASP A 226 -1.96 -3.85 10.06
N ASP A 227 -2.19 -2.62 10.54
CA ASP A 227 -1.29 -1.47 10.36
C ASP A 227 0.02 -1.57 11.17
N ILE A 228 0.16 -2.55 12.08
CA ILE A 228 1.36 -2.77 12.90
C ILE A 228 2.28 -3.81 12.25
N VAL A 229 1.69 -4.87 11.70
CA VAL A 229 2.39 -5.93 10.97
C VAL A 229 1.61 -6.24 9.71
N ASP A 230 2.00 -5.65 8.58
CA ASP A 230 1.28 -5.79 7.31
C ASP A 230 0.94 -7.26 6.95
N CYS A 231 -0.26 -7.46 6.42
CA CYS A 231 -0.85 -8.75 6.09
C CYS A 231 0.01 -9.58 5.11
N SER A 232 0.89 -8.95 4.32
CA SER A 232 1.84 -9.69 3.47
C SER A 232 2.87 -10.49 4.25
N HIS A 233 3.11 -10.19 5.54
CA HIS A 233 3.98 -11.01 6.39
C HIS A 233 3.38 -12.39 6.64
N GLY A 234 2.11 -12.46 7.06
CA GLY A 234 1.38 -13.71 7.22
C GLY A 234 1.31 -14.50 5.93
N LYS A 235 0.99 -13.83 4.81
CA LYS A 235 0.91 -14.44 3.48
C LYS A 235 2.25 -15.05 3.03
N GLN A 236 3.35 -14.30 3.12
CA GLN A 236 4.68 -14.80 2.75
C GLN A 236 5.18 -15.93 3.67
N LEU A 237 4.89 -15.88 4.98
CA LEU A 237 5.22 -17.00 5.88
C LEU A 237 4.40 -18.25 5.55
N TRP A 238 3.10 -18.10 5.29
CA TRP A 238 2.25 -19.20 4.85
C TRP A 238 2.71 -19.81 3.51
N GLU A 239 3.17 -18.99 2.57
CA GLU A 239 3.77 -19.46 1.32
C GLU A 239 5.04 -20.30 1.52
N LEU A 240 5.83 -20.01 2.56
CA LEU A 240 7.09 -20.69 2.89
C LEU A 240 6.93 -21.95 3.78
N CYS A 241 5.74 -22.20 4.34
CA CYS A 241 5.48 -23.39 5.16
C CYS A 241 5.54 -24.67 4.32
N GLN A 242 6.17 -25.74 4.83
CA GLN A 242 6.16 -27.05 4.17
C GLN A 242 4.75 -27.66 4.17
N ASN A 243 4.18 -27.82 5.38
CA ASN A 243 2.85 -28.38 5.58
C ASN A 243 1.86 -27.27 5.94
N LYS A 244 1.04 -26.87 4.96
CA LYS A 244 0.11 -25.74 5.05
C LYS A 244 -1.27 -26.20 5.50
N TYR A 245 -1.82 -25.55 6.52
CA TYR A 245 -3.25 -25.57 6.79
C TYR A 245 -3.93 -24.34 6.17
N GLU A 246 -5.25 -24.39 5.98
CA GLU A 246 -6.08 -23.30 5.48
C GLU A 246 -5.93 -22.03 6.35
N PRO A 247 -5.36 -20.93 5.83
CA PRO A 247 -5.12 -19.72 6.61
C PRO A 247 -6.43 -18.95 6.85
N LEU A 248 -6.47 -18.16 7.93
CA LEU A 248 -7.57 -17.25 8.21
C LEU A 248 -7.12 -15.79 8.02
N TRP A 249 -7.53 -15.21 6.90
CA TRP A 249 -7.47 -13.76 6.69
C TRP A 249 -8.78 -13.15 7.22
N ILE A 250 -8.69 -12.22 8.18
CA ILE A 250 -9.86 -11.59 8.80
C ILE A 250 -10.07 -10.21 8.17
N GLU A 251 -11.07 -10.11 7.31
CA GLU A 251 -11.47 -8.85 6.65
C GLU A 251 -11.89 -7.81 7.70
N GLY A 252 -11.30 -6.62 7.62
CA GLY A 252 -11.50 -5.54 8.58
C GLY A 252 -10.83 -5.74 9.96
N GLY A 253 -10.12 -6.85 10.17
CA GLY A 253 -9.35 -7.08 11.39
C GLY A 253 -8.05 -6.29 11.44
N ASP A 254 -7.70 -5.77 12.62
CA ASP A 254 -6.45 -5.05 12.93
C ASP A 254 -5.46 -5.95 13.72
N HIS A 255 -4.35 -5.41 14.23
CA HIS A 255 -3.34 -6.19 14.96
C HIS A 255 -3.80 -6.77 16.32
N CYS A 256 -4.79 -6.14 16.94
CA CYS A 256 -5.16 -6.30 18.34
C CYS A 256 -6.58 -6.82 18.55
N ASN A 257 -7.46 -6.68 17.55
CA ASN A 257 -8.88 -6.98 17.65
C ASN A 257 -9.28 -8.41 17.21
N LEU A 258 -8.40 -9.19 16.59
CA LEU A 258 -8.75 -10.42 15.86
C LEU A 258 -9.50 -11.47 16.68
N GLN A 259 -9.22 -11.59 17.98
CA GLN A 259 -9.88 -12.51 18.90
C GLN A 259 -11.39 -12.20 19.08
N THR A 260 -11.82 -10.95 18.82
CA THR A 260 -13.22 -10.52 18.95
C THR A 260 -14.10 -11.05 17.83
N PHE A 261 -13.53 -11.36 16.66
CA PHE A 261 -14.28 -11.78 15.48
C PHE A 261 -14.79 -13.23 15.66
N PRO A 262 -16.10 -13.51 15.50
CA PRO A 262 -16.66 -14.86 15.69
C PRO A 262 -16.07 -15.94 14.77
N VAL A 263 -15.41 -15.57 13.66
CA VAL A 263 -14.70 -16.50 12.77
C VAL A 263 -13.37 -17.00 13.37
N TYR A 264 -12.67 -16.18 14.17
CA TYR A 264 -11.38 -16.50 14.76
C TYR A 264 -11.45 -17.77 15.61
N ILE A 265 -12.32 -17.79 16.61
CA ILE A 265 -12.44 -18.93 17.54
C ILE A 265 -13.04 -20.17 16.84
N ARG A 266 -13.89 -19.96 15.83
CA ARG A 266 -14.50 -21.02 15.00
C ARG A 266 -13.44 -21.74 14.17
N HIS A 267 -12.55 -21.00 13.50
CA HIS A 267 -11.49 -21.56 12.67
C HIS A 267 -10.40 -22.21 13.51
N LEU A 268 -10.04 -21.62 14.65
CA LEU A 268 -9.09 -22.20 15.59
C LEU A 268 -9.62 -23.53 16.20
N LYS A 269 -10.92 -23.63 16.48
CA LYS A 269 -11.56 -24.88 16.91
C LYS A 269 -11.65 -25.92 15.78
N LYS A 270 -11.93 -25.49 14.53
CA LYS A 270 -11.86 -26.35 13.32
C LYS A 270 -10.45 -26.93 13.15
N PHE A 271 -9.42 -26.09 13.27
CA PHE A 271 -8.02 -26.48 13.20
C PHE A 271 -7.65 -27.48 14.29
N ILE A 272 -7.88 -27.15 15.57
CA ILE A 272 -7.53 -28.03 16.70
C ILE A 272 -8.23 -29.39 16.58
N SER A 273 -9.52 -29.43 16.22
CA SER A 273 -10.25 -30.69 15.97
C SER A 273 -9.67 -31.49 14.79
N THR A 274 -9.32 -30.81 13.68
CA THR A 274 -8.72 -31.48 12.50
C THR A 274 -7.34 -32.06 12.85
N ILE A 275 -6.50 -31.26 13.50
CA ILE A 275 -5.18 -31.64 14.00
C ILE A 275 -5.28 -32.72 15.08
N GLU A 276 -6.31 -32.74 15.92
CA GLU A 276 -6.53 -33.81 16.89
C GLU A 276 -6.81 -35.15 16.21
N ASN A 277 -7.61 -35.15 15.13
CA ASN A 277 -8.00 -36.37 14.41
C ASN A 277 -6.97 -36.87 13.38
N MET A 278 -5.93 -36.09 13.04
CA MET A 278 -4.86 -36.57 12.15
C MET A 278 -4.15 -37.81 12.72
N PRO A 279 -3.92 -38.88 11.92
CA PRO A 279 -3.12 -40.00 12.37
C PRO A 279 -1.69 -39.53 12.69
N LEU A 280 -1.09 -40.10 13.74
CA LEU A 280 0.36 -40.00 13.93
C LEU A 280 1.04 -40.82 12.83
N GLU A 281 2.03 -40.24 12.14
CA GLU A 281 2.84 -40.99 11.18
C GLU A 281 3.52 -42.15 11.91
N LYS A 282 3.27 -43.38 11.45
CA LYS A 282 3.96 -44.56 11.96
C LYS A 282 5.33 -44.64 11.31
N GLU A 283 6.37 -44.85 12.13
CA GLU A 283 7.74 -45.04 11.66
C GLU A 283 7.81 -46.16 10.62
N SER A 284 8.33 -45.85 9.43
CA SER A 284 8.76 -46.85 8.46
C SER A 284 10.21 -47.25 8.76
N SER A 285 10.36 -48.48 9.28
CA SER A 285 11.65 -49.20 9.42
C SER A 285 12.76 -48.49 10.20
N SER A 286 12.61 -48.44 11.52
CA SER A 286 13.74 -48.53 12.46
C SER A 286 14.45 -49.89 12.27
N THR A 287 15.30 -50.03 11.24
CA THR A 287 15.92 -51.34 10.90
C THR A 287 17.33 -51.28 10.29
N GLU A 288 17.98 -50.12 10.19
CA GLU A 288 19.39 -50.03 9.74
C GLU A 288 20.40 -49.59 10.83
N ASN A 289 19.99 -48.84 11.86
CA ASN A 289 20.92 -48.39 12.92
C ASN A 289 21.16 -49.40 14.06
N GLU A 290 20.23 -50.32 14.34
CA GLU A 290 20.40 -51.32 15.42
C GLU A 290 21.44 -52.41 15.11
N LYS A 291 21.94 -52.49 13.87
CA LYS A 291 22.97 -53.47 13.47
C LYS A 291 24.42 -52.98 13.56
N LEU A 292 24.66 -51.72 13.95
CA LEU A 292 26.00 -51.13 14.06
C LEU A 292 26.48 -50.89 15.50
N LEU A 293 25.68 -51.25 16.50
CA LEU A 293 26.02 -51.15 17.93
C LEU A 293 26.12 -52.51 18.65
N ALA A 294 25.86 -53.62 17.95
CA ALA A 294 25.83 -54.97 18.54
C ALA A 294 27.19 -55.71 18.53
N GLU A 295 28.28 -55.10 18.06
CA GLU A 295 29.61 -55.72 17.97
C GLU A 295 30.74 -54.88 18.63
N THR A 296 30.48 -54.20 19.76
CA THR A 296 31.59 -53.63 20.57
C THR A 296 31.38 -53.53 22.09
N GLU A 297 30.70 -54.49 22.73
CA GLU A 297 30.76 -54.64 24.20
C GLU A 297 31.57 -55.87 24.63
N THR A 298 32.75 -55.64 25.22
CA THR A 298 33.46 -56.64 26.03
C THR A 298 34.07 -56.00 27.29
N ALA A 299 33.31 -56.12 28.39
CA ALA A 299 33.73 -56.10 29.81
C ALA A 299 34.31 -54.82 30.47
N SER A 300 33.70 -54.46 31.61
CA SER A 300 34.29 -53.90 32.86
C SER A 300 34.99 -52.53 32.81
N ASP A 301 34.92 -51.64 33.82
CA ASP A 301 34.19 -51.67 35.11
C ASP A 301 34.11 -50.24 35.71
N GLY A 302 33.28 -50.03 36.74
CA GLY A 302 33.60 -49.09 37.83
C GLY A 302 33.02 -47.65 37.84
N SER A 303 32.13 -47.41 38.82
CA SER A 303 31.96 -46.18 39.64
C SER A 303 31.79 -44.77 39.01
N ALA A 304 30.69 -44.13 39.39
CA ALA A 304 30.27 -42.74 39.13
C ALA A 304 31.24 -41.61 39.55
N LEU A 305 31.09 -40.42 38.93
CA LEU A 305 30.84 -39.14 39.64
C LEU A 305 30.57 -37.89 38.74
N SER A 306 29.60 -37.08 39.18
CA SER A 306 29.49 -35.60 39.02
C SER A 306 29.19 -34.93 37.66
N ASP A 307 28.67 -33.69 37.76
CA ASP A 307 28.02 -32.89 36.70
C ASP A 307 28.93 -31.93 35.90
N ALA A 308 28.37 -31.47 34.77
CA ALA A 308 28.53 -30.14 34.15
C ALA A 308 29.87 -29.79 33.45
N PRO A 309 29.92 -28.69 32.66
CA PRO A 309 28.86 -27.99 31.93
C PRO A 309 29.14 -27.84 30.41
N TRP A 310 28.10 -27.56 29.61
CA TRP A 310 28.29 -27.09 28.23
C TRP A 310 28.82 -25.65 28.21
N THR A 311 30.12 -25.49 27.96
CA THR A 311 30.77 -24.20 27.65
C THR A 311 31.44 -24.22 26.28
N GLN A 312 31.57 -23.04 25.67
CA GLN A 312 31.94 -22.86 24.27
C GLN A 312 33.35 -23.37 23.92
N ARG A 313 33.51 -23.93 22.72
CA ARG A 313 34.78 -23.90 21.99
C ARG A 313 34.64 -23.22 20.63
N LEU A 314 35.30 -22.08 20.50
CA LEU A 314 35.90 -21.65 19.23
C LEU A 314 37.17 -22.49 19.02
N GLU A 315 37.39 -23.00 17.82
CA GLU A 315 38.68 -23.59 17.44
C GLU A 315 39.36 -22.78 16.31
N PRO A 316 40.70 -22.58 16.36
CA PRO A 316 41.44 -21.81 15.37
C PRO A 316 41.85 -22.65 14.14
N PRO A 317 42.12 -22.03 12.97
CA PRO A 317 42.35 -22.76 11.72
C PRO A 317 43.76 -23.33 11.58
N ARG A 318 43.89 -24.56 11.03
CA ARG A 318 45.14 -25.11 10.45
C ARG A 318 44.89 -26.23 9.43
N LYS A 319 45.93 -26.58 8.65
CA LYS A 319 45.90 -27.54 7.52
C LYS A 319 46.94 -28.66 7.70
N SER A 320 46.65 -29.85 7.17
CA SER A 320 47.59 -30.95 6.85
C SER A 320 46.89 -31.81 5.76
N THR A 321 47.36 -32.04 4.52
CA THR A 321 48.58 -32.64 3.93
C THR A 321 48.68 -34.18 3.95
N ARG A 322 49.18 -34.91 2.93
CA ARG A 322 49.31 -34.74 1.44
C ARG A 322 49.96 -36.02 0.83
N HIS A 323 50.10 -36.08 -0.50
CA HIS A 323 51.09 -36.84 -1.31
C HIS A 323 50.69 -38.25 -1.80
N GLU A 324 51.26 -38.76 -2.91
CA GLU A 324 52.42 -38.33 -3.75
C GLU A 324 52.08 -37.77 -5.15
N LEU A 325 52.98 -37.11 -5.92
CA LEU A 325 54.02 -36.11 -5.58
C LEU A 325 54.48 -35.27 -6.81
N PRO A 326 55.08 -35.84 -7.89
CA PRO A 326 56.11 -35.13 -8.68
C PRO A 326 55.94 -35.25 -10.23
N PRO A 327 56.90 -34.78 -11.06
CA PRO A 327 57.74 -33.56 -11.03
C PRO A 327 57.33 -32.61 -12.19
N ARG A 328 58.00 -31.55 -12.68
CA ARG A 328 59.24 -30.75 -12.40
C ARG A 328 58.79 -29.26 -12.24
N LEU A 329 59.49 -28.29 -11.66
CA LEU A 329 60.91 -27.84 -11.68
C LEU A 329 61.35 -27.19 -13.01
N SER A 330 62.09 -26.08 -13.03
CA SER A 330 62.82 -25.34 -11.96
C SER A 330 62.10 -24.04 -11.50
N ASN A 331 62.47 -23.27 -10.46
CA ASN A 331 63.77 -22.89 -9.84
C ASN A 331 64.68 -22.02 -10.75
N ASP A 332 65.47 -21.06 -10.28
CA ASP A 332 65.78 -20.65 -8.89
C ASP A 332 66.00 -19.11 -8.72
N ARG A 333 66.36 -18.66 -7.50
CA ARG A 333 66.60 -17.26 -7.09
C ARG A 333 67.95 -16.69 -7.59
N VAL A 334 68.13 -15.34 -7.55
CA VAL A 334 69.29 -14.64 -6.88
C VAL A 334 69.25 -13.08 -6.97
N ASP A 335 69.62 -12.46 -5.84
CA ASP A 335 70.17 -11.11 -5.53
C ASP A 335 69.59 -9.71 -5.86
N LYS A 336 70.08 -8.76 -5.04
CA LYS A 336 69.97 -7.28 -5.13
C LYS A 336 71.32 -6.64 -5.50
N ARG A 337 71.33 -5.53 -6.26
CA ARG A 337 71.95 -4.21 -5.88
C ARG A 337 72.32 -3.29 -7.07
N ARG A 338 71.94 -1.99 -6.94
CA ARG A 338 72.60 -0.79 -7.53
C ARG A 338 72.53 -0.69 -9.08
N ARG A 339 72.77 0.46 -9.73
CA ARG A 339 73.17 1.83 -9.27
C ARG A 339 72.51 2.89 -10.17
N SER A 340 72.52 4.17 -9.75
CA SER A 340 71.85 5.30 -10.41
C SER A 340 72.78 6.26 -11.17
N THR A 341 72.31 6.81 -12.30
CA THR A 341 72.81 8.03 -12.97
C THR A 341 71.66 8.70 -13.75
N GLY A 342 71.37 10.01 -13.65
CA GLY A 342 71.81 10.99 -12.65
C GLY A 342 71.42 12.45 -12.97
N ARG A 343 70.75 13.14 -12.03
CA ARG A 343 70.41 14.60 -12.01
C ARG A 343 69.39 15.07 -13.09
N ARG A 344 68.69 16.22 -12.95
CA ARG A 344 69.01 17.45 -12.17
C ARG A 344 67.79 18.23 -11.61
N GLU A 345 68.00 18.83 -10.43
CA GLU A 345 67.33 19.91 -9.66
C GLU A 345 65.96 20.57 -10.07
N LYS A 346 65.15 20.94 -9.05
CA LYS A 346 64.16 22.05 -9.05
C LYS A 346 64.86 23.36 -8.60
N PRO A 347 64.39 24.59 -8.96
CA PRO A 347 63.55 25.36 -8.00
C PRO A 347 62.57 26.44 -8.57
N ARG A 348 61.53 26.74 -7.76
CA ARG A 348 60.85 28.05 -7.47
C ARG A 348 60.59 29.15 -8.55
N SER A 349 59.28 29.34 -8.86
CA SER A 349 58.43 30.58 -8.75
C SER A 349 58.85 31.97 -9.30
N ILE A 350 57.92 32.65 -10.01
CA ILE A 350 57.30 33.99 -9.70
C ILE A 350 56.40 34.44 -10.90
N VAL A 351 55.05 34.52 -10.75
CA VAL A 351 54.14 35.70 -10.56
C VAL A 351 54.11 36.77 -11.68
N GLU A 352 52.96 36.95 -12.35
CA GLU A 352 52.15 38.21 -12.53
C GLU A 352 51.01 38.02 -13.58
N LYS A 353 49.93 38.83 -13.71
CA LYS A 353 49.04 39.53 -12.72
C LYS A 353 47.86 40.23 -13.46
N LYS A 354 46.59 39.98 -13.05
CA LYS A 354 45.37 40.82 -13.35
C LYS A 354 45.00 41.00 -14.86
N GLU A 355 43.87 41.60 -15.28
CA GLU A 355 42.73 42.29 -14.61
C GLU A 355 41.37 41.94 -15.32
N LYS A 356 40.25 42.33 -14.69
CA LYS A 356 38.85 42.36 -15.22
C LYS A 356 38.69 43.46 -16.31
N SER A 357 37.58 43.73 -17.03
CA SER A 357 36.17 43.25 -17.18
C SER A 357 35.50 44.03 -18.34
N ARG A 358 34.39 43.55 -18.96
CA ARG A 358 33.07 44.26 -19.03
C ARG A 358 31.99 43.54 -19.88
N ARG A 359 30.74 44.05 -19.77
CA ARG A 359 29.50 43.58 -20.44
C ARG A 359 29.10 44.51 -21.61
N SER A 360 28.48 43.95 -22.65
CA SER A 360 27.33 44.47 -23.45
C SER A 360 26.87 43.29 -24.33
N VAL A 361 25.59 42.87 -24.49
CA VAL A 361 24.25 43.50 -24.47
C VAL A 361 23.89 44.18 -25.80
N ASP A 362 22.64 43.92 -26.24
CA ASP A 362 21.85 44.45 -27.40
C ASP A 362 22.03 43.86 -28.82
N THR A 363 21.02 43.86 -29.72
CA THR A 363 19.60 43.35 -29.68
C THR A 363 18.92 43.50 -31.08
N PHE A 364 18.08 42.52 -31.51
CA PHE A 364 17.03 42.58 -32.58
C PHE A 364 17.43 43.10 -34.01
N ASP A 365 16.64 43.05 -35.12
CA ASP A 365 15.30 42.46 -35.45
C ASP A 365 15.26 41.91 -36.93
N ARG A 366 14.06 41.50 -37.39
CA ARG A 366 13.62 41.02 -38.74
C ARG A 366 13.79 42.07 -39.86
N THR A 367 13.74 41.77 -41.17
CA THR A 367 12.66 41.20 -42.05
C THR A 367 13.26 40.89 -43.46
N ARG A 368 12.56 40.46 -44.54
CA ARG A 368 11.50 39.45 -44.88
C ARG A 368 11.41 39.44 -46.45
N ASP A 369 10.56 38.59 -47.05
CA ASP A 369 10.00 38.64 -48.43
C ASP A 369 10.87 38.10 -49.62
N GLU A 370 10.31 37.57 -50.73
CA GLU A 370 9.16 36.65 -50.90
C GLU A 370 9.18 35.96 -52.31
N HIS A 371 8.67 34.71 -52.41
CA HIS A 371 8.30 33.93 -53.63
C HIS A 371 9.34 33.68 -54.78
N ASP A 372 9.20 32.70 -55.68
CA ASP A 372 8.07 31.80 -56.03
C ASP A 372 8.52 30.33 -56.36
N GLN A 373 7.56 29.46 -56.72
CA GLN A 373 7.67 27.99 -56.93
C GLN A 373 7.84 27.59 -58.43
N PRO A 374 7.71 26.32 -58.90
CA PRO A 374 7.61 25.01 -58.21
C PRO A 374 8.50 23.86 -58.77
N ASP A 375 8.69 22.78 -58.00
CA ASP A 375 8.22 21.42 -58.39
C ASP A 375 8.43 20.32 -57.31
N LYS A 376 7.70 19.20 -57.42
CA LYS A 376 7.70 18.03 -56.48
C LYS A 376 7.28 16.75 -57.24
N PRO A 377 7.44 15.53 -56.67
CA PRO A 377 8.56 14.98 -55.87
C PRO A 377 8.91 13.52 -56.26
N ARG A 378 10.02 12.92 -55.75
CA ARG A 378 10.05 11.48 -55.34
C ARG A 378 11.29 11.02 -54.55
N LYS A 379 11.01 10.59 -53.31
CA LYS A 379 11.60 9.56 -52.43
C LYS A 379 13.05 9.04 -52.60
N SER A 380 13.64 8.80 -51.41
CA SER A 380 14.58 7.73 -50.99
C SER A 380 16.09 7.83 -51.27
N ILE A 381 16.83 7.96 -50.15
CA ILE A 381 18.17 7.48 -49.71
C ILE A 381 18.12 7.73 -48.18
N ASP A 382 18.36 6.82 -47.23
CA ASP A 382 19.36 5.76 -47.00
C ASP A 382 20.71 6.27 -46.39
N ARG A 383 21.35 5.40 -45.61
CA ARG A 383 22.35 5.64 -44.54
C ARG A 383 23.61 6.44 -44.89
N SER A 384 24.16 7.14 -43.88
CA SER A 384 25.58 6.99 -43.46
C SER A 384 25.78 7.56 -42.02
N LEU A 385 26.29 6.78 -41.06
CA LEU A 385 27.69 6.66 -40.56
C LEU A 385 28.18 7.84 -39.67
N GLY A 386 29.07 7.66 -38.68
CA GLY A 386 29.88 6.48 -38.32
C GLY A 386 30.13 6.34 -36.80
N ALA A 387 31.01 5.41 -36.41
CA ALA A 387 31.11 4.92 -35.01
C ALA A 387 32.58 4.77 -34.52
N SER A 388 32.75 4.55 -33.21
CA SER A 388 33.77 3.67 -32.57
C SER A 388 33.73 3.81 -31.04
N SER A 389 34.13 2.84 -30.19
CA SER A 389 34.16 1.36 -30.25
C SER A 389 34.28 0.85 -28.78
N VAL A 390 34.06 -0.42 -28.41
CA VAL A 390 34.87 -1.65 -28.63
C VAL A 390 33.95 -2.88 -28.49
N ALA A 391 34.35 -4.07 -28.96
CA ALA A 391 33.49 -5.28 -28.95
C ALA A 391 34.21 -6.60 -28.57
N ALA A 392 33.48 -7.51 -27.92
CA ALA A 392 33.84 -8.92 -27.66
C ALA A 392 32.58 -9.81 -27.67
N LEU A 393 32.60 -11.11 -28.01
CA LEU A 393 33.23 -11.76 -29.17
C LEU A 393 32.41 -13.04 -29.55
N ARG A 394 32.76 -13.71 -30.66
CA ARG A 394 31.94 -14.71 -31.39
C ARG A 394 32.10 -16.18 -30.94
N PRO A 395 31.27 -17.10 -31.48
CA PRO A 395 31.80 -18.08 -32.47
C PRO A 395 31.10 -18.05 -33.86
N CYS A 396 31.55 -18.90 -34.79
CA CYS A 396 31.22 -18.85 -36.24
C CYS A 396 30.52 -20.13 -36.78
N ALA A 397 30.09 -20.11 -38.05
CA ALA A 397 29.28 -21.15 -38.70
C ALA A 397 29.98 -21.87 -39.89
N GLY A 398 29.35 -22.94 -40.40
CA GLY A 398 29.72 -23.67 -41.63
C GLY A 398 28.48 -24.27 -42.33
N ARG A 399 28.56 -24.56 -43.65
CA ARG A 399 27.41 -25.00 -44.49
C ARG A 399 27.89 -25.79 -45.74
N VAL A 400 26.93 -26.29 -46.55
CA VAL A 400 27.10 -27.04 -47.85
C VAL A 400 27.40 -28.54 -47.61
N ARG A 401 26.76 -29.55 -48.25
CA ARG A 401 26.37 -29.76 -49.67
C ARG A 401 25.17 -30.74 -49.84
N ALA A 402 24.66 -30.91 -51.07
CA ALA A 402 23.69 -31.93 -51.56
C ALA A 402 24.32 -32.69 -52.78
N PRO A 403 23.67 -33.65 -53.52
CA PRO A 403 22.34 -34.30 -53.41
C PRO A 403 22.50 -35.86 -53.29
N GLY A 404 21.66 -36.82 -53.76
CA GLY A 404 20.33 -36.87 -54.42
C GLY A 404 20.00 -38.23 -55.09
N ALA A 405 18.71 -38.51 -55.38
CA ALA A 405 18.13 -39.69 -56.07
C ALA A 405 18.30 -41.09 -55.39
N GLY A 406 17.43 -42.10 -55.58
CA GLY A 406 16.12 -42.16 -56.28
C GLY A 406 15.49 -43.59 -56.30
N ALA A 407 14.27 -43.71 -56.85
CA ALA A 407 13.54 -44.94 -57.27
C ALA A 407 12.81 -45.87 -56.24
N ALA A 408 11.47 -45.72 -56.22
CA ALA A 408 10.42 -46.75 -56.45
C ALA A 408 10.20 -48.00 -55.54
N ARG A 409 9.09 -47.93 -54.78
CA ARG A 409 8.01 -48.95 -54.55
C ARG A 409 8.36 -50.42 -54.24
N GLY A 410 7.94 -50.86 -53.04
CA GLY A 410 7.59 -52.26 -52.73
C GLY A 410 6.98 -52.41 -51.33
N SER A 411 5.74 -52.92 -51.22
CA SER A 411 5.05 -53.12 -49.93
C SER A 411 5.01 -54.61 -49.55
N GLY A 412 5.44 -54.98 -48.35
CA GLY A 412 5.47 -56.38 -47.92
C GLY A 412 5.78 -56.62 -46.43
N SER A 413 4.83 -57.25 -45.75
CA SER A 413 4.88 -57.94 -44.44
C SER A 413 6.15 -57.93 -43.58
N ALA A 414 6.01 -57.30 -42.41
CA ALA A 414 6.33 -57.83 -41.07
C ALA A 414 7.26 -59.06 -40.87
N ARG A 415 8.30 -58.80 -40.04
CA ARG A 415 8.69 -59.51 -38.79
C ARG A 415 9.50 -60.83 -38.79
N CYS A 416 10.55 -60.76 -37.95
CA CYS A 416 11.05 -61.76 -37.00
C CYS A 416 12.03 -62.88 -37.44
N GLY A 417 12.85 -63.27 -36.45
CA GLY A 417 13.98 -64.21 -36.54
C GLY A 417 15.23 -63.57 -35.88
N ARG A 418 15.80 -64.09 -34.78
CA ARG A 418 15.92 -65.50 -34.39
C ARG A 418 15.73 -65.71 -32.88
N GLY A 419 15.18 -66.87 -32.54
CA GLY A 419 15.35 -67.58 -31.28
C GLY A 419 15.26 -69.08 -31.56
N VAL A 420 15.77 -69.94 -30.67
CA VAL A 420 15.58 -71.41 -30.74
C VAL A 420 15.34 -71.98 -29.33
N ARG A 421 14.57 -73.05 -29.30
CA ARG A 421 14.16 -73.94 -28.18
C ARG A 421 15.38 -74.67 -27.52
N TRP A 422 15.25 -75.49 -26.46
CA TRP A 422 14.34 -76.65 -26.31
C TRP A 422 14.10 -77.17 -24.87
N GLU A 423 12.84 -77.58 -24.66
CA GLU A 423 12.27 -78.71 -23.88
C GLU A 423 12.80 -79.06 -22.46
N ALA A 424 12.16 -80.05 -21.83
CA ALA A 424 12.10 -80.21 -20.37
C ALA A 424 12.36 -81.66 -19.91
N GLY A 425 12.70 -81.85 -18.62
CA GLY A 425 12.47 -83.11 -17.92
C GLY A 425 13.51 -83.53 -16.86
N SER A 426 13.21 -83.29 -15.57
CA SER A 426 13.82 -83.93 -14.37
C SER A 426 15.34 -83.72 -14.14
N GLY A 427 15.89 -84.13 -12.97
CA GLY A 427 17.37 -84.27 -12.89
C GLY A 427 18.10 -84.26 -11.53
N SER A 428 17.61 -83.63 -10.46
CA SER A 428 18.24 -83.57 -9.10
C SER A 428 19.60 -82.85 -8.94
N ARG A 429 19.93 -82.44 -7.70
CA ARG A 429 21.27 -82.06 -7.15
C ARG A 429 22.07 -80.97 -7.91
N GLY A 430 22.37 -79.77 -7.38
CA GLY A 430 22.05 -79.15 -6.09
C GLY A 430 23.26 -78.88 -5.18
N ARG A 431 23.94 -77.72 -5.34
CA ARG A 431 24.58 -76.96 -4.24
C ARG A 431 24.98 -75.53 -4.66
N LEU A 432 24.64 -74.54 -3.81
CA LEU A 432 25.33 -73.26 -3.47
C LEU A 432 26.15 -72.49 -4.55
N VAL A 433 26.07 -71.16 -4.74
CA VAL A 433 25.44 -70.06 -3.97
C VAL A 433 25.04 -68.88 -4.91
N ARG A 434 24.18 -67.98 -4.41
CA ARG A 434 24.17 -66.51 -4.68
C ARG A 434 23.42 -65.97 -5.91
N VAL A 435 22.10 -65.89 -5.81
CA VAL A 435 21.27 -64.84 -6.45
C VAL A 435 20.36 -64.21 -5.36
N ARG A 436 19.82 -63.03 -5.66
CA ARG A 436 18.97 -62.18 -4.80
C ARG A 436 17.77 -62.93 -4.21
N CYS A 437 17.37 -62.52 -3.00
CA CYS A 437 16.01 -62.77 -2.51
C CYS A 437 15.10 -61.64 -2.99
N ASP A 438 14.46 -61.82 -4.15
CA ASP A 438 13.26 -61.04 -4.46
C ASP A 438 12.12 -61.58 -3.57
N ALA A 439 11.51 -60.70 -2.77
CA ALA A 439 10.40 -61.07 -1.89
C ALA A 439 9.11 -61.15 -2.72
N ALA A 440 8.42 -62.28 -2.67
CA ALA A 440 7.25 -62.52 -3.52
C ALA A 440 6.06 -61.66 -3.10
N VAL A 441 5.57 -60.84 -4.04
CA VAL A 441 4.18 -60.38 -4.09
C VAL A 441 3.54 -61.09 -5.28
N ALA A 442 2.35 -61.64 -5.10
CA ALA A 442 1.67 -62.34 -6.20
C ALA A 442 1.21 -61.33 -7.26
N GLU A 443 1.48 -61.62 -8.53
CA GLU A 443 0.81 -60.95 -9.66
C GLU A 443 -0.66 -61.36 -9.69
N LYS A 444 -1.45 -60.75 -8.81
CA LYS A 444 -2.89 -60.61 -9.02
C LYS A 444 -3.03 -59.62 -10.17
N ALA A 445 -3.43 -60.08 -11.35
CA ALA A 445 -3.77 -59.20 -12.45
C ALA A 445 -4.91 -58.28 -12.00
N GLU A 446 -4.61 -56.99 -11.86
CA GLU A 446 -5.65 -55.99 -11.66
C GLU A 446 -6.30 -55.71 -13.00
N GLU A 447 -7.59 -56.08 -13.10
CA GLU A 447 -8.45 -55.62 -14.19
C GLU A 447 -8.52 -54.10 -14.08
N THR A 448 -7.86 -53.40 -15.00
CA THR A 448 -7.96 -51.94 -15.11
C THR A 448 -9.41 -51.59 -15.42
N ALA A 449 -10.12 -51.05 -14.44
CA ALA A 449 -11.48 -50.56 -14.62
C ALA A 449 -11.54 -49.59 -15.81
N GLU A 450 -12.61 -49.68 -16.60
CA GLU A 450 -12.74 -48.87 -17.82
C GLU A 450 -12.82 -47.37 -17.46
N GLU A 451 -11.98 -46.54 -18.08
CA GLU A 451 -12.04 -45.08 -17.90
C GLU A 451 -13.29 -44.49 -18.58
N GLU A 452 -14.42 -44.47 -17.88
CA GLU A 452 -15.60 -43.72 -18.31
C GLU A 452 -15.32 -42.21 -18.26
N LYS A 453 -15.42 -41.54 -19.42
CA LYS A 453 -15.22 -40.09 -19.56
C LYS A 453 -16.55 -39.40 -19.78
N PHE A 454 -16.92 -38.56 -18.82
CA PHE A 454 -18.14 -37.75 -18.85
C PHE A 454 -17.82 -36.30 -19.23
N GLU A 455 -18.67 -35.70 -20.07
CA GLU A 455 -18.59 -34.26 -20.36
C GLU A 455 -19.30 -33.45 -19.27
N TYR A 456 -18.72 -32.30 -18.90
CA TYR A 456 -19.28 -31.41 -17.89
C TYR A 456 -20.69 -30.93 -18.29
N GLN A 457 -21.69 -31.26 -17.48
CA GLN A 457 -23.06 -30.78 -17.64
C GLN A 457 -23.27 -29.47 -16.88
N ALA A 458 -24.16 -28.60 -17.39
CA ALA A 458 -24.51 -27.32 -16.76
C ALA A 458 -26.04 -27.16 -16.66
N GLU A 459 -26.52 -26.72 -15.49
CA GLU A 459 -27.93 -26.45 -15.26
C GLU A 459 -28.32 -25.08 -15.86
N VAL A 460 -28.94 -25.09 -17.04
CA VAL A 460 -29.21 -23.88 -17.84
C VAL A 460 -30.06 -22.84 -17.10
N SER A 461 -31.10 -23.28 -16.39
CA SER A 461 -31.97 -22.42 -15.56
C SER A 461 -31.15 -21.65 -14.52
N ARG A 462 -30.32 -22.37 -13.76
CA ARG A 462 -29.47 -21.80 -12.71
C ARG A 462 -28.32 -20.96 -13.27
N LEU A 463 -27.85 -21.24 -14.48
CA LEU A 463 -26.86 -20.41 -15.16
C LEU A 463 -27.46 -19.09 -15.65
N MET A 464 -28.71 -19.08 -16.13
CA MET A 464 -29.45 -17.83 -16.42
C MET A 464 -29.68 -17.02 -15.15
N ASP A 465 -30.13 -17.66 -14.07
CA ASP A 465 -30.34 -17.02 -12.76
C ASP A 465 -29.06 -16.32 -12.26
N LEU A 466 -27.90 -16.98 -12.32
CA LEU A 466 -26.61 -16.37 -11.99
C LEU A 466 -26.23 -15.20 -12.93
N ILE A 467 -26.54 -15.28 -14.22
CA ILE A 467 -26.26 -14.20 -15.19
C ILE A 467 -27.16 -12.97 -14.94
N VAL A 468 -28.40 -13.16 -14.49
CA VAL A 468 -29.35 -12.08 -14.23
C VAL A 468 -29.18 -11.50 -12.82
N HIS A 469 -29.01 -12.34 -11.78
CA HIS A 469 -29.04 -11.90 -10.38
C HIS A 469 -27.67 -11.87 -9.67
N SER A 470 -26.56 -12.21 -10.34
CA SER A 470 -25.23 -12.24 -9.70
C SER A 470 -24.06 -11.75 -10.57
N LEU A 471 -24.27 -11.45 -11.85
CA LEU A 471 -23.20 -11.06 -12.77
C LEU A 471 -23.03 -9.55 -12.95
N TYR A 472 -24.07 -8.76 -12.72
CA TYR A 472 -24.09 -7.30 -12.95
C TYR A 472 -24.54 -6.56 -11.69
N SER A 473 -23.87 -5.47 -11.36
CA SER A 473 -24.18 -4.64 -10.19
C SER A 473 -25.29 -3.63 -10.47
N HIS A 474 -25.44 -3.21 -11.74
CA HIS A 474 -26.39 -2.18 -12.16
C HIS A 474 -27.27 -2.65 -13.33
N LYS A 475 -28.61 -2.56 -13.17
CA LYS A 475 -29.58 -2.96 -14.22
C LYS A 475 -29.33 -2.26 -15.56
N GLU A 476 -29.00 -0.96 -15.52
CA GLU A 476 -28.83 -0.11 -16.70
C GLU A 476 -27.76 -0.58 -17.72
N VAL A 477 -26.88 -1.50 -17.31
CA VAL A 477 -25.92 -2.19 -18.20
C VAL A 477 -26.60 -2.92 -19.37
N PHE A 478 -27.89 -3.28 -19.28
CA PHE A 478 -28.62 -3.90 -20.39
C PHE A 478 -28.50 -3.10 -21.70
N LEU A 479 -28.60 -1.77 -21.63
CA LEU A 479 -28.54 -0.92 -22.83
C LEU A 479 -27.11 -0.85 -23.40
N ARG A 480 -26.09 -0.85 -22.53
CA ARG A 480 -24.66 -0.89 -22.91
C ARG A 480 -24.35 -2.15 -23.73
N GLU A 481 -24.76 -3.33 -23.26
CA GLU A 481 -24.46 -4.57 -23.98
C GLU A 481 -25.28 -4.70 -25.28
N LEU A 482 -26.57 -4.30 -25.28
CA LEU A 482 -27.40 -4.36 -26.50
C LEU A 482 -26.92 -3.39 -27.59
N VAL A 483 -26.56 -2.15 -27.24
CA VAL A 483 -25.95 -1.19 -28.20
C VAL A 483 -24.56 -1.66 -28.65
N SER A 484 -23.78 -2.31 -27.79
CA SER A 484 -22.50 -2.94 -28.18
C SER A 484 -22.70 -4.07 -29.19
N ASN A 485 -23.74 -4.91 -29.01
CA ASN A 485 -24.06 -5.98 -29.95
C ASN A 485 -24.53 -5.44 -31.31
N ALA A 486 -25.31 -4.36 -31.33
CA ALA A 486 -25.71 -3.65 -32.54
C ALA A 486 -24.49 -3.03 -33.27
N SER A 487 -23.59 -2.38 -32.54
CA SER A 487 -22.32 -1.87 -33.10
C SER A 487 -21.46 -3.01 -33.68
N ASP A 488 -21.38 -4.17 -33.02
CA ASP A 488 -20.71 -5.37 -33.53
C ASP A 488 -21.36 -5.90 -34.82
N ALA A 489 -22.69 -5.80 -34.97
CA ALA A 489 -23.42 -6.24 -36.16
C ALA A 489 -23.22 -5.29 -37.35
N LEU A 490 -23.18 -3.98 -37.09
CA LEU A 490 -22.84 -2.94 -38.06
C LEU A 490 -21.37 -3.03 -38.50
N ASP A 491 -20.43 -3.31 -37.60
CA ASP A 491 -19.01 -3.46 -37.96
C ASP A 491 -18.73 -4.73 -38.78
N LYS A 492 -19.39 -5.85 -38.48
CA LYS A 492 -19.34 -7.07 -39.32
C LYS A 492 -19.84 -6.78 -40.73
N LEU A 493 -20.96 -6.07 -40.87
CA LEU A 493 -21.51 -5.69 -42.16
C LEU A 493 -20.56 -4.75 -42.91
N ARG A 494 -20.03 -3.72 -42.22
CA ARG A 494 -19.06 -2.77 -42.78
C ARG A 494 -17.81 -3.49 -43.29
N PHE A 495 -17.28 -4.45 -42.54
CA PHE A 495 -16.14 -5.27 -42.95
C PHE A 495 -16.46 -6.13 -44.18
N LEU A 496 -17.56 -6.88 -44.14
CA LEU A 496 -17.97 -7.74 -45.25
C LEU A 496 -18.29 -6.94 -46.52
N GLY A 497 -18.83 -5.72 -46.38
CA GLY A 497 -19.10 -4.79 -47.48
C GLY A 497 -17.87 -4.30 -48.25
N VAL A 498 -16.67 -4.37 -47.64
CA VAL A 498 -15.39 -4.11 -48.32
C VAL A 498 -15.02 -5.27 -49.25
N THR A 499 -15.37 -6.51 -48.89
CA THR A 499 -15.13 -7.70 -49.72
C THR A 499 -16.26 -8.01 -50.71
N ASP A 500 -17.49 -7.65 -50.37
CA ASP A 500 -18.69 -7.85 -51.19
C ASP A 500 -19.66 -6.68 -50.97
N SER A 501 -19.58 -5.69 -51.86
CA SER A 501 -20.38 -4.47 -51.77
C SER A 501 -21.87 -4.68 -52.06
N SER A 502 -22.31 -5.86 -52.52
CA SER A 502 -23.74 -6.15 -52.70
C SER A 502 -24.50 -6.15 -51.37
N LEU A 503 -23.85 -6.59 -50.29
CA LEU A 503 -24.41 -6.64 -48.93
C LEU A 503 -24.83 -5.27 -48.37
N LEU A 504 -24.29 -4.18 -48.92
CA LEU A 504 -24.59 -2.82 -48.52
C LEU A 504 -25.79 -2.22 -49.27
N ALA A 505 -26.04 -2.66 -50.51
CA ALA A 505 -26.88 -1.95 -51.49
C ALA A 505 -28.34 -1.75 -51.05
N ASP A 506 -28.96 -2.77 -50.47
CA ASP A 506 -30.43 -2.80 -50.29
C ASP A 506 -30.93 -2.31 -48.92
N GLY A 507 -30.05 -2.01 -47.96
CA GLY A 507 -30.42 -1.93 -46.54
C GLY A 507 -30.24 -0.59 -45.81
N GLY A 508 -30.07 0.52 -46.54
CA GLY A 508 -29.97 1.87 -45.94
C GLY A 508 -28.67 2.15 -45.17
N GLU A 509 -28.66 3.27 -44.44
CA GLU A 509 -27.51 3.75 -43.66
C GLU A 509 -27.17 2.82 -42.47
N LEU A 510 -25.94 2.92 -41.96
CA LEU A 510 -25.45 2.11 -40.85
C LEU A 510 -25.73 2.82 -39.51
N GLU A 511 -26.83 2.44 -38.87
CA GLU A 511 -27.40 3.17 -37.72
C GLU A 511 -28.00 2.24 -36.65
N ILE A 512 -28.22 2.81 -35.47
CA ILE A 512 -28.92 2.19 -34.34
C ILE A 512 -30.08 3.11 -33.95
N ARG A 513 -31.29 2.56 -33.76
CA ARG A 513 -32.47 3.30 -33.34
C ARG A 513 -33.08 2.70 -32.08
N ILE A 514 -33.39 3.54 -31.09
CA ILE A 514 -33.96 3.14 -29.80
C ILE A 514 -35.29 3.89 -29.59
N LYS A 515 -36.39 3.15 -29.63
CA LYS A 515 -37.75 3.63 -29.32
C LYS A 515 -38.24 2.98 -28.02
N PRO A 516 -38.30 3.71 -26.89
CA PRO A 516 -39.14 3.31 -25.78
C PRO A 516 -40.63 3.56 -26.10
N ASP A 517 -41.50 2.82 -25.44
CA ASP A 517 -42.96 2.92 -25.55
C ASP A 517 -43.56 2.83 -24.13
N PRO A 518 -43.85 3.97 -23.46
CA PRO A 518 -44.39 4.00 -22.10
C PRO A 518 -45.74 3.31 -21.95
N ASP A 519 -46.61 3.43 -22.96
CA ASP A 519 -47.96 2.87 -22.91
C ASP A 519 -47.90 1.34 -22.98
N ALA A 520 -47.22 0.78 -23.98
CA ALA A 520 -47.00 -0.65 -24.08
C ALA A 520 -46.09 -1.20 -22.96
N GLY A 521 -45.18 -0.38 -22.43
CA GLY A 521 -44.15 -0.82 -21.49
C GLY A 521 -43.02 -1.60 -22.16
N THR A 522 -42.59 -1.13 -23.33
CA THR A 522 -41.56 -1.83 -24.12
C THR A 522 -40.42 -0.91 -24.53
N ILE A 523 -39.27 -1.50 -24.86
CA ILE A 523 -38.17 -0.81 -25.53
C ILE A 523 -37.86 -1.59 -26.80
N THR A 524 -37.86 -0.93 -27.94
CA THR A 524 -37.44 -1.50 -29.21
C THR A 524 -36.11 -0.89 -29.65
N ILE A 525 -35.11 -1.74 -29.84
CA ILE A 525 -33.77 -1.40 -30.32
C ILE A 525 -33.59 -2.05 -31.69
N THR A 526 -33.32 -1.25 -32.72
CA THR A 526 -33.15 -1.72 -34.10
C THR A 526 -31.77 -1.35 -34.64
N ASP A 527 -31.06 -2.32 -35.22
CA ASP A 527 -29.79 -2.13 -35.93
C ASP A 527 -29.94 -2.52 -37.41
N THR A 528 -29.29 -1.77 -38.31
CA THR A 528 -29.29 -2.04 -39.76
C THR A 528 -28.12 -2.93 -40.22
N GLY A 529 -27.50 -3.66 -39.29
CA GLY A 529 -26.29 -4.47 -39.47
C GLY A 529 -26.50 -5.80 -40.21
N ILE A 530 -25.60 -6.76 -39.98
CA ILE A 530 -25.55 -8.02 -40.77
C ILE A 530 -26.73 -8.99 -40.50
N GLY A 531 -27.49 -8.80 -39.42
CA GLY A 531 -28.55 -9.72 -38.98
C GLY A 531 -28.02 -11.12 -38.64
N MET A 532 -28.93 -12.07 -38.39
CA MET A 532 -28.61 -13.47 -38.11
C MET A 532 -29.46 -14.44 -38.96
N THR A 533 -28.89 -15.60 -39.28
CA THR A 533 -29.61 -16.74 -39.86
C THR A 533 -30.29 -17.59 -38.78
N LYS A 534 -31.17 -18.52 -39.19
CA LYS A 534 -31.88 -19.43 -38.27
C LYS A 534 -30.95 -20.27 -37.39
N ASP A 535 -29.78 -20.64 -37.92
CA ASP A 535 -28.81 -21.45 -37.21
C ASP A 535 -27.88 -20.58 -36.34
N GLU A 536 -27.48 -19.37 -36.81
CA GLU A 536 -26.80 -18.39 -35.96
C GLU A 536 -27.64 -17.97 -34.73
N LEU A 537 -28.98 -17.91 -34.84
CA LEU A 537 -29.88 -17.70 -33.70
C LEU A 537 -29.76 -18.81 -32.64
N LYS A 538 -29.74 -20.09 -33.04
CA LYS A 538 -29.52 -21.22 -32.11
C LYS A 538 -28.11 -21.20 -31.51
N ASP A 539 -27.13 -21.00 -32.38
CA ASP A 539 -25.71 -21.04 -32.03
C ASP A 539 -25.29 -19.86 -31.12
N CYS A 540 -25.93 -18.69 -31.21
CA CYS A 540 -25.46 -17.49 -30.51
C CYS A 540 -26.45 -16.96 -29.46
N LEU A 541 -27.77 -17.06 -29.67
CA LEU A 541 -28.78 -16.66 -28.68
C LEU A 541 -29.41 -17.86 -27.94
N GLY A 542 -29.28 -19.06 -28.51
CA GLY A 542 -29.72 -20.30 -27.88
C GLY A 542 -28.64 -21.04 -27.09
N THR A 543 -27.38 -20.57 -27.12
CA THR A 543 -26.23 -21.22 -26.48
C THR A 543 -25.50 -20.20 -25.60
N ILE A 544 -25.55 -20.39 -24.27
CA ILE A 544 -24.89 -19.50 -23.31
C ILE A 544 -23.36 -19.57 -23.49
N ALA A 545 -22.68 -18.43 -23.35
CA ALA A 545 -21.23 -18.26 -23.52
C ALA A 545 -20.68 -18.47 -24.95
N GLN A 546 -21.55 -18.54 -25.97
CA GLN A 546 -21.12 -18.68 -27.37
C GLN A 546 -21.28 -17.37 -28.17
N SER A 547 -20.19 -16.60 -28.30
CA SER A 547 -20.18 -15.36 -29.10
C SER A 547 -19.92 -15.60 -30.59
N GLY A 548 -20.88 -15.22 -31.45
CA GLY A 548 -20.69 -15.13 -32.90
C GLY A 548 -19.64 -14.09 -33.33
N THR A 549 -19.46 -13.00 -32.56
CA THR A 549 -18.32 -12.07 -32.75
C THR A 549 -16.99 -12.77 -32.50
N SER A 550 -16.90 -13.63 -31.48
CA SER A 550 -15.68 -14.41 -31.19
C SER A 550 -15.37 -15.44 -32.28
N LYS A 551 -16.39 -16.11 -32.84
CA LYS A 551 -16.24 -16.96 -34.04
C LYS A 551 -15.70 -16.14 -35.23
N PHE A 552 -16.25 -14.97 -35.51
CA PHE A 552 -15.81 -14.07 -36.60
C PHE A 552 -14.36 -13.59 -36.39
N LEU A 553 -13.99 -13.13 -35.19
CA LEU A 553 -12.63 -12.68 -34.86
C LEU A 553 -11.57 -13.79 -35.00
N LYS A 554 -11.93 -15.07 -34.82
CA LYS A 554 -11.02 -16.20 -35.11
C LYS A 554 -10.80 -16.36 -36.62
N ALA A 555 -11.88 -16.40 -37.39
CA ALA A 555 -11.80 -16.48 -38.86
C ALA A 555 -11.01 -15.30 -39.48
N LEU A 556 -11.13 -14.08 -38.93
CA LEU A 556 -10.30 -12.95 -39.35
C LEU A 556 -8.81 -13.14 -39.03
N LYS A 557 -8.46 -13.69 -37.86
CA LYS A 557 -7.05 -13.95 -37.49
C LYS A 557 -6.40 -15.07 -38.31
N GLU A 558 -7.20 -15.94 -38.92
CA GLU A 558 -6.73 -17.01 -39.81
C GLU A 558 -6.45 -16.49 -41.24
N ASN A 559 -7.19 -15.47 -41.71
CA ASN A 559 -6.94 -14.76 -42.97
C ASN A 559 -5.92 -13.62 -42.81
N LYS A 560 -4.66 -13.89 -43.15
CA LYS A 560 -3.51 -12.99 -42.89
C LYS A 560 -3.46 -11.68 -43.69
N ASP A 561 -4.33 -11.47 -44.67
CA ASP A 561 -4.22 -10.36 -45.64
C ASP A 561 -5.03 -9.10 -45.28
N LEU A 562 -5.68 -9.07 -44.10
CA LEU A 562 -6.55 -7.96 -43.67
C LEU A 562 -6.09 -7.33 -42.34
N GLY A 563 -6.32 -6.02 -42.21
CA GLY A 563 -5.68 -5.16 -41.20
C GLY A 563 -6.08 -5.41 -39.74
N ALA A 564 -5.23 -4.94 -38.81
CA ALA A 564 -5.32 -5.28 -37.38
C ALA A 564 -6.38 -4.52 -36.57
N ASP A 565 -7.02 -3.49 -37.12
CA ASP A 565 -7.88 -2.54 -36.39
C ASP A 565 -9.31 -3.08 -36.16
N ASN A 566 -9.41 -4.11 -35.32
CA ASN A 566 -10.66 -4.82 -35.04
C ASN A 566 -11.47 -4.15 -33.92
N GLY A 567 -12.37 -3.23 -34.29
CA GLY A 567 -13.24 -2.48 -33.38
C GLY A 567 -14.22 -3.31 -32.52
N LEU A 568 -14.39 -4.61 -32.81
CA LEU A 568 -15.40 -5.50 -32.21
C LEU A 568 -15.24 -5.72 -30.69
N ILE A 569 -16.36 -5.73 -29.97
CA ILE A 569 -16.51 -5.58 -28.51
C ILE A 569 -16.98 -6.87 -27.80
N GLY A 570 -17.81 -7.70 -28.46
CA GLY A 570 -18.53 -8.81 -27.83
C GLY A 570 -17.75 -10.14 -27.75
N GLN A 571 -16.96 -10.38 -26.68
CA GLN A 571 -16.15 -11.60 -26.58
C GLN A 571 -16.83 -12.78 -25.85
N PHE A 572 -17.56 -12.52 -24.76
CA PHE A 572 -17.98 -13.56 -23.80
C PHE A 572 -19.22 -14.38 -24.17
N GLY A 573 -20.14 -13.87 -24.99
CA GLY A 573 -21.37 -14.60 -25.36
C GLY A 573 -22.42 -14.70 -24.24
N VAL A 574 -22.41 -13.77 -23.27
CA VAL A 574 -23.46 -13.66 -22.22
C VAL A 574 -24.19 -12.32 -22.19
N GLY A 575 -23.61 -11.24 -22.74
CA GLY A 575 -24.15 -9.88 -22.65
C GLY A 575 -25.53 -9.66 -23.26
N PHE A 576 -26.01 -10.53 -24.14
CA PHE A 576 -27.41 -10.49 -24.61
C PHE A 576 -28.42 -10.75 -23.48
N TYR A 577 -28.11 -11.69 -22.57
CA TYR A 577 -29.04 -12.07 -21.49
C TYR A 577 -29.18 -11.01 -20.40
N SER A 578 -28.32 -9.97 -20.39
CA SER A 578 -28.52 -8.77 -19.56
C SER A 578 -29.83 -8.03 -19.87
N ALA A 579 -30.44 -8.27 -21.03
CA ALA A 579 -31.80 -7.84 -21.34
C ALA A 579 -32.83 -8.27 -20.27
N PHE A 580 -32.68 -9.47 -19.69
CA PHE A 580 -33.59 -9.99 -18.67
C PHE A 580 -33.41 -9.35 -17.27
N LEU A 581 -32.44 -8.44 -17.09
CA LEU A 581 -32.33 -7.58 -15.88
C LEU A 581 -33.56 -6.66 -15.72
N VAL A 582 -34.12 -6.21 -16.84
CA VAL A 582 -35.25 -5.26 -16.91
C VAL A 582 -36.46 -5.81 -17.66
N ALA A 583 -36.27 -6.85 -18.49
CA ALA A 583 -37.33 -7.46 -19.29
C ALA A 583 -37.87 -8.76 -18.67
N GLU A 584 -39.19 -8.94 -18.73
CA GLU A 584 -39.83 -10.26 -18.51
C GLU A 584 -39.76 -11.13 -19.77
N LYS A 585 -39.71 -10.51 -20.95
CA LYS A 585 -39.74 -11.18 -22.25
C LYS A 585 -38.93 -10.41 -23.28
N VAL A 586 -38.19 -11.15 -24.11
CA VAL A 586 -37.33 -10.60 -25.16
C VAL A 586 -37.71 -11.24 -26.50
N VAL A 587 -38.03 -10.39 -27.48
CA VAL A 587 -38.35 -10.79 -28.85
C VAL A 587 -37.29 -10.24 -29.78
N VAL A 588 -36.71 -11.10 -30.64
CA VAL A 588 -35.64 -10.74 -31.57
C VAL A 588 -36.05 -11.11 -32.99
N SER A 589 -36.48 -10.12 -33.77
CA SER A 589 -36.76 -10.25 -35.20
C SER A 589 -35.48 -9.95 -35.99
N THR A 590 -35.08 -10.80 -36.93
CA THR A 590 -33.80 -10.63 -37.64
C THR A 590 -33.84 -11.10 -39.09
N LYS A 591 -33.16 -10.33 -39.96
CA LYS A 591 -33.05 -10.56 -41.41
C LYS A 591 -31.58 -10.40 -41.82
N SER A 592 -30.92 -11.52 -42.06
CA SER A 592 -29.58 -11.55 -42.65
C SER A 592 -29.65 -11.61 -44.18
N PRO A 593 -28.76 -10.93 -44.94
CA PRO A 593 -28.67 -11.08 -46.39
C PRO A 593 -28.23 -12.50 -46.83
N LYS A 594 -27.77 -13.34 -45.90
CA LYS A 594 -27.48 -14.76 -46.13
C LYS A 594 -28.72 -15.68 -46.06
N SER A 595 -29.92 -15.11 -45.86
CA SER A 595 -31.17 -15.85 -45.70
C SER A 595 -32.31 -15.13 -46.42
N ASP A 596 -33.02 -15.83 -47.31
CA ASP A 596 -34.21 -15.29 -47.98
C ASP A 596 -35.31 -14.94 -46.96
N LYS A 597 -35.41 -15.73 -45.89
CA LYS A 597 -36.43 -15.63 -44.83
C LYS A 597 -35.97 -14.77 -43.65
N GLN A 598 -36.92 -14.06 -43.04
CA GLN A 598 -36.80 -13.46 -41.71
C GLN A 598 -37.22 -14.46 -40.63
N TYR A 599 -36.59 -14.39 -39.45
CA TYR A 599 -36.94 -15.20 -38.30
C TYR A 599 -37.18 -14.33 -37.07
N VAL A 600 -38.06 -14.81 -36.18
CA VAL A 600 -38.33 -14.21 -34.87
C VAL A 600 -37.97 -15.24 -33.80
N TRP A 601 -36.99 -14.91 -32.96
CA TRP A 601 -36.66 -15.61 -31.74
C TRP A 601 -37.44 -14.99 -30.57
N GLU A 602 -37.94 -15.82 -29.65
CA GLU A 602 -38.78 -15.40 -28.54
C GLU A 602 -38.41 -16.16 -27.27
N GLY A 603 -37.97 -15.42 -26.25
CA GLY A 603 -37.56 -15.95 -24.95
C GLY A 603 -38.22 -15.19 -23.79
N VAL A 604 -38.46 -15.88 -22.69
CA VAL A 604 -39.11 -15.37 -21.48
C VAL A 604 -38.17 -15.61 -20.30
N ALA A 605 -38.15 -14.69 -19.34
CA ALA A 605 -37.45 -14.87 -18.07
C ALA A 605 -37.85 -16.20 -17.40
N ASP A 606 -36.91 -16.81 -16.68
CA ASP A 606 -37.09 -18.04 -15.91
C ASP A 606 -37.52 -19.30 -16.71
N SER A 607 -37.62 -19.18 -18.05
CA SER A 607 -37.84 -20.30 -18.97
C SER A 607 -36.54 -21.03 -19.31
N SER A 608 -36.57 -22.37 -19.27
CA SER A 608 -35.49 -23.22 -19.80
C SER A 608 -35.53 -23.42 -21.32
N SER A 609 -36.44 -22.73 -22.03
CA SER A 609 -36.59 -22.84 -23.49
C SER A 609 -37.00 -21.53 -24.18
N TYR A 610 -36.69 -21.45 -25.48
CA TYR A 610 -37.02 -20.34 -26.38
C TYR A 610 -37.68 -20.89 -27.65
N VAL A 611 -38.38 -20.03 -28.39
CA VAL A 611 -39.06 -20.37 -29.65
C VAL A 611 -38.38 -19.65 -30.82
N ILE A 612 -38.27 -20.29 -31.98
CA ILE A 612 -37.92 -19.62 -33.25
C ILE A 612 -39.02 -19.91 -34.28
N LYS A 613 -39.68 -18.85 -34.74
CA LYS A 613 -40.66 -18.87 -35.84
C LYS A 613 -40.12 -18.15 -37.07
N GLU A 614 -40.64 -18.50 -38.24
CA GLU A 614 -40.43 -17.72 -39.47
C GLU A 614 -41.43 -16.54 -39.45
N GLU A 615 -41.00 -15.35 -39.87
CA GLU A 615 -41.95 -14.24 -40.06
C GLU A 615 -42.60 -14.36 -41.44
N THR A 616 -43.90 -14.11 -41.50
CA THR A 616 -44.71 -14.16 -42.72
C THR A 616 -45.56 -12.91 -42.93
N ASP A 617 -45.63 -12.02 -41.93
CA ASP A 617 -46.36 -10.76 -41.99
C ASP A 617 -45.53 -9.69 -42.74
N PRO A 618 -45.99 -9.17 -43.89
CA PRO A 618 -45.27 -8.14 -44.65
C PRO A 618 -45.03 -6.84 -43.86
N GLU A 619 -45.91 -6.49 -42.92
CA GLU A 619 -45.78 -5.27 -42.10
C GLU A 619 -44.68 -5.38 -41.03
N LYS A 620 -44.17 -6.60 -40.77
CA LYS A 620 -43.11 -6.89 -39.80
C LYS A 620 -41.76 -7.21 -40.46
N MET A 621 -41.68 -7.16 -41.79
CA MET A 621 -40.45 -7.47 -42.53
C MET A 621 -39.42 -6.35 -42.38
N LEU A 622 -38.27 -6.68 -41.81
CA LEU A 622 -37.07 -5.85 -41.79
C LEU A 622 -36.35 -5.96 -43.14
N THR A 623 -35.80 -4.85 -43.64
CA THR A 623 -34.97 -4.87 -44.86
C THR A 623 -33.67 -5.66 -44.65
N ARG A 624 -33.00 -5.39 -43.53
CA ARG A 624 -31.72 -6.00 -43.11
C ARG A 624 -31.51 -5.71 -41.61
N GLY A 625 -30.77 -6.58 -40.91
CA GLY A 625 -30.34 -6.33 -39.53
C GLY A 625 -31.21 -7.02 -38.48
N THR A 626 -31.38 -6.40 -37.32
CA THR A 626 -32.09 -6.97 -36.17
C THR A 626 -32.93 -5.92 -35.44
N GLN A 627 -34.11 -6.33 -34.99
CA GLN A 627 -34.93 -5.59 -34.03
C GLN A 627 -35.09 -6.43 -32.75
N ILE A 628 -34.69 -5.86 -31.62
CA ILE A 628 -34.83 -6.43 -30.28
C ILE A 628 -35.93 -5.63 -29.56
N THR A 629 -37.06 -6.26 -29.28
CA THR A 629 -38.14 -5.68 -28.48
C THR A 629 -38.14 -6.33 -27.10
N LEU A 630 -37.91 -5.50 -26.08
CA LEU A 630 -37.95 -5.83 -24.66
C LEU A 630 -39.36 -5.53 -24.12
N VAL A 631 -40.02 -6.49 -23.49
CA VAL A 631 -41.20 -6.25 -22.66
C VAL A 631 -40.72 -6.08 -21.23
N LEU A 632 -40.88 -4.89 -20.67
CA LEU A 632 -40.32 -4.55 -19.36
C LEU A 632 -41.10 -5.20 -18.21
N ARG A 633 -40.38 -5.57 -17.15
CA ARG A 633 -40.98 -6.00 -15.87
C ARG A 633 -41.83 -4.84 -15.30
N PRO A 634 -42.94 -5.11 -14.57
CA PRO A 634 -43.83 -4.06 -14.06
C PRO A 634 -43.11 -2.97 -13.25
N ASP A 635 -42.14 -3.35 -12.42
CA ASP A 635 -41.38 -2.42 -11.57
C ASP A 635 -40.39 -1.57 -12.38
N ASP A 636 -39.78 -2.15 -13.43
CA ASP A 636 -38.79 -1.52 -14.30
C ASP A 636 -39.41 -0.64 -15.40
N LYS A 637 -40.70 -0.85 -15.70
CA LYS A 637 -41.44 -0.15 -16.78
C LYS A 637 -41.34 1.37 -16.65
N PHE A 638 -41.54 1.92 -15.45
CA PHE A 638 -41.61 3.36 -15.23
C PHE A 638 -40.24 4.05 -15.31
N GLU A 639 -39.15 3.34 -15.06
CA GLU A 639 -37.80 3.90 -15.20
C GLU A 639 -37.31 3.80 -16.65
N PHE A 640 -37.33 2.60 -17.23
CA PHE A 640 -36.62 2.35 -18.50
C PHE A 640 -37.47 2.57 -19.77
N ALA A 641 -38.78 2.82 -19.64
CA ALA A 641 -39.57 3.32 -20.76
C ALA A 641 -39.55 4.86 -20.89
N ASP A 642 -38.89 5.60 -20.00
CA ASP A 642 -38.78 7.06 -20.12
C ASP A 642 -37.79 7.47 -21.25
N PRO A 643 -38.21 8.30 -22.22
CA PRO A 643 -37.31 8.79 -23.28
C PRO A 643 -36.08 9.56 -22.79
N GLY A 644 -36.22 10.30 -21.68
CA GLY A 644 -35.13 11.07 -21.08
C GLY A 644 -34.08 10.15 -20.42
N ARG A 645 -34.52 9.18 -19.62
CA ARG A 645 -33.66 8.14 -19.01
C ARG A 645 -32.91 7.35 -20.07
N ILE A 646 -33.59 6.92 -21.15
CA ILE A 646 -32.95 6.25 -22.27
C ILE A 646 -31.89 7.14 -22.94
N GLN A 647 -32.18 8.44 -23.15
CA GLN A 647 -31.19 9.35 -23.71
C GLN A 647 -29.97 9.54 -22.80
N GLY A 648 -30.19 9.64 -21.48
CA GLY A 648 -29.13 9.70 -20.47
C GLY A 648 -28.26 8.43 -20.49
N LEU A 649 -28.86 7.24 -20.58
CA LEU A 649 -28.12 5.97 -20.67
C LEU A 649 -27.27 5.86 -21.93
N VAL A 650 -27.78 6.30 -23.09
CA VAL A 650 -26.99 6.37 -24.33
C VAL A 650 -25.84 7.36 -24.19
N LYS A 651 -26.09 8.55 -23.61
CA LYS A 651 -25.07 9.59 -23.37
C LYS A 651 -24.00 9.14 -22.34
N ASN A 652 -24.36 8.30 -21.36
CA ASN A 652 -23.40 7.77 -20.38
C ASN A 652 -22.54 6.63 -20.97
N TYR A 653 -23.18 5.61 -21.56
CA TYR A 653 -22.48 4.38 -21.95
C TYR A 653 -21.97 4.34 -23.39
N SER A 654 -22.64 5.06 -24.29
CA SER A 654 -22.53 4.85 -25.74
C SER A 654 -22.22 6.12 -26.55
N GLN A 655 -21.95 7.27 -25.91
CA GLN A 655 -21.64 8.56 -26.55
C GLN A 655 -20.54 8.48 -27.63
N PHE A 656 -19.63 7.51 -27.52
CA PHE A 656 -18.46 7.38 -28.39
C PHE A 656 -18.46 6.11 -29.27
N VAL A 657 -19.61 5.41 -29.33
CA VAL A 657 -19.87 4.36 -30.32
C VAL A 657 -19.80 4.94 -31.73
N SER A 658 -19.24 4.19 -32.68
CA SER A 658 -18.82 4.72 -34.01
C SER A 658 -19.92 4.83 -35.06
N PHE A 659 -21.17 4.50 -34.71
CA PHE A 659 -22.34 4.56 -35.58
C PHE A 659 -23.39 5.48 -34.93
N PRO A 660 -24.19 6.24 -35.70
CA PRO A 660 -25.23 7.11 -35.15
C PRO A 660 -26.27 6.29 -34.36
N ILE A 661 -26.59 6.77 -33.16
CA ILE A 661 -27.63 6.23 -32.27
C ILE A 661 -28.73 7.26 -32.16
N TYR A 662 -29.90 6.96 -32.70
CA TYR A 662 -31.09 7.81 -32.60
C TYR A 662 -31.99 7.33 -31.46
N THR A 663 -32.41 8.26 -30.61
CA THR A 663 -33.47 8.04 -29.59
C THR A 663 -34.77 8.70 -30.04
N TRP A 664 -35.89 8.04 -29.81
CA TRP A 664 -37.23 8.60 -30.07
C TRP A 664 -37.61 9.58 -28.95
N GLN A 665 -37.83 10.85 -29.27
CA GLN A 665 -38.06 11.93 -28.31
C GLN A 665 -39.34 12.72 -28.61
N GLU A 666 -39.97 13.23 -27.55
CA GLU A 666 -41.08 14.18 -27.65
C GLU A 666 -40.51 15.60 -27.79
N LYS A 667 -40.75 16.25 -28.93
CA LYS A 667 -40.32 17.63 -29.22
C LYS A 667 -41.54 18.55 -29.29
N SER A 668 -41.36 19.80 -28.87
CA SER A 668 -42.41 20.83 -28.94
C SER A 668 -42.04 21.92 -29.94
N ARG A 669 -42.97 22.30 -30.83
CA ARG A 669 -42.86 23.48 -31.68
C ARG A 669 -43.98 24.47 -31.40
N THR A 670 -43.67 25.75 -31.38
CA THR A 670 -44.68 26.80 -31.27
C THR A 670 -45.18 27.15 -32.67
N VAL A 671 -46.47 26.96 -32.92
CA VAL A 671 -47.15 27.34 -34.16
C VAL A 671 -48.04 28.55 -33.86
N GLU A 672 -47.90 29.62 -34.64
CA GLU A 672 -48.86 30.72 -34.64
C GLU A 672 -50.10 30.31 -35.44
N VAL A 673 -51.27 30.38 -34.82
CA VAL A 673 -52.55 30.21 -35.52
C VAL A 673 -53.31 31.53 -35.46
N GLU A 674 -53.88 31.92 -36.60
CA GLU A 674 -54.82 33.04 -36.69
C GLU A 674 -56.24 32.50 -36.59
N GLU A 675 -57.00 32.94 -35.60
CA GLU A 675 -58.45 32.72 -35.54
C GLU A 675 -59.14 33.66 -36.57
N ASP A 676 -60.01 33.10 -37.41
CA ASP A 676 -61.02 33.85 -38.16
C ASP A 676 -62.33 33.74 -37.36
N GLU A 677 -62.75 34.85 -36.75
CA GLU A 677 -64.01 34.89 -35.99
C GLU A 677 -65.21 34.98 -36.95
N GLU A 678 -66.16 34.05 -36.83
CA GLU A 678 -67.45 34.18 -37.50
C GLU A 678 -68.23 35.36 -36.91
N ALA A 679 -68.44 36.40 -37.73
CA ALA A 679 -69.10 37.63 -37.30
C ALA A 679 -70.55 37.37 -36.86
N LYS A 680 -70.88 37.78 -35.63
CA LYS A 680 -72.27 37.95 -35.17
C LYS A 680 -72.75 39.35 -35.48
N GLU A 681 -73.96 39.47 -36.01
CA GLU A 681 -74.58 40.75 -36.33
C GLU A 681 -74.84 41.58 -35.06
N GLY A 682 -74.51 42.87 -35.08
CA GLY A 682 -75.19 43.85 -34.20
C GLY A 682 -74.37 44.71 -33.25
N GLU A 683 -73.16 45.17 -33.59
CA GLU A 683 -72.57 46.37 -32.93
C GLU A 683 -71.68 47.18 -33.89
N GLU A 684 -71.53 48.50 -33.66
CA GLU A 684 -70.88 49.42 -34.61
C GLU A 684 -69.34 49.36 -34.56
N ALA A 685 -68.71 49.39 -35.73
CA ALA A 685 -67.26 49.22 -35.86
C ALA A 685 -66.45 50.41 -35.31
N LYS A 686 -65.37 50.08 -34.61
CA LYS A 686 -64.21 50.97 -34.40
C LYS A 686 -63.01 50.36 -35.13
N GLU A 687 -62.37 51.14 -35.98
CA GLU A 687 -61.13 50.72 -36.64
C GLU A 687 -59.97 50.66 -35.62
N GLY A 688 -59.19 49.58 -35.63
CA GLY A 688 -57.86 49.56 -34.99
C GLY A 688 -57.59 48.56 -33.87
N GLU A 689 -58.05 47.31 -33.94
CA GLU A 689 -57.41 46.21 -33.20
C GLU A 689 -56.64 45.26 -34.15
N GLN A 690 -55.46 44.83 -33.72
CA GLN A 690 -54.67 43.80 -34.41
C GLN A 690 -55.25 42.42 -34.09
N LYS A 691 -55.36 41.53 -35.09
CA LYS A 691 -55.67 40.11 -34.87
C LYS A 691 -54.72 39.54 -33.80
N LYS A 692 -55.27 39.06 -32.68
CA LYS A 692 -54.49 38.41 -31.62
C LYS A 692 -54.06 37.02 -32.08
N LYS A 693 -52.85 36.95 -32.65
CA LYS A 693 -52.18 35.67 -32.94
C LYS A 693 -52.02 34.85 -31.66
N LYS A 694 -52.40 33.58 -31.74
CA LYS A 694 -52.40 32.65 -30.61
C LYS A 694 -51.31 31.62 -30.84
N THR A 695 -50.32 31.62 -29.97
CA THR A 695 -49.22 30.64 -30.00
C THR A 695 -49.70 29.32 -29.41
N ILE A 696 -49.76 28.27 -30.23
CA ILE A 696 -50.11 26.92 -29.82
C ILE A 696 -48.83 26.08 -29.80
N THR A 697 -48.52 25.48 -28.66
CA THR A 697 -47.39 24.55 -28.54
C THR A 697 -47.83 23.17 -29.00
N GLU A 698 -47.51 22.83 -30.24
CA GLU A 698 -47.75 21.51 -30.82
C GLU A 698 -46.61 20.56 -30.39
N LYS A 699 -46.98 19.45 -29.76
CA LYS A 699 -46.05 18.35 -29.48
C LYS A 699 -46.03 17.35 -30.63
N TYR A 700 -44.84 16.92 -31.03
CA TYR A 700 -44.62 15.89 -32.05
C TYR A 700 -43.48 14.97 -31.61
N TRP A 701 -43.45 13.75 -32.15
CA TRP A 701 -42.37 12.80 -31.87
C TRP A 701 -41.42 12.73 -33.07
N ASP A 702 -40.13 12.65 -32.77
CA ASP A 702 -39.07 12.68 -33.77
C ASP A 702 -37.82 11.92 -33.29
N TRP A 703 -36.94 11.57 -34.22
CA TRP A 703 -35.65 10.98 -33.91
C TRP A 703 -34.64 12.06 -33.51
N GLU A 704 -33.86 11.81 -32.46
CA GLU A 704 -32.78 12.70 -32.02
C GLU A 704 -31.47 11.92 -31.90
N LEU A 705 -30.41 12.45 -32.51
CA LEU A 705 -29.07 11.86 -32.49
C LEU A 705 -28.45 12.02 -31.11
N ALA A 706 -28.24 10.92 -30.39
CA ALA A 706 -27.78 10.96 -29.00
C ALA A 706 -26.24 11.00 -28.85
N ASN A 707 -25.48 10.66 -29.88
CA ASN A 707 -24.01 10.51 -29.85
C ASN A 707 -23.27 11.38 -30.90
N GLU A 708 -23.49 12.70 -30.86
CA GLU A 708 -23.00 13.65 -31.87
C GLU A 708 -21.47 13.86 -31.92
N THR A 709 -20.70 13.40 -30.93
CA THR A 709 -19.32 13.85 -30.69
C THR A 709 -18.26 12.80 -31.02
N LYS A 710 -17.41 13.06 -32.03
CA LYS A 710 -16.18 12.25 -32.24
C LYS A 710 -15.22 12.42 -31.05
N PRO A 711 -14.61 11.36 -30.50
CA PRO A 711 -13.77 11.48 -29.32
C PRO A 711 -12.51 12.31 -29.58
N ILE A 712 -12.16 13.22 -28.67
CA ILE A 712 -10.95 14.05 -28.77
C ILE A 712 -9.68 13.18 -28.80
N TRP A 713 -9.63 12.12 -27.99
CA TRP A 713 -8.51 11.17 -27.96
C TRP A 713 -8.35 10.29 -29.21
N MET A 714 -9.29 10.39 -30.17
CA MET A 714 -9.22 9.70 -31.46
C MET A 714 -8.79 10.62 -32.62
N ARG A 715 -8.77 11.94 -32.42
CA ARG A 715 -8.23 12.94 -33.36
C ARG A 715 -6.72 13.09 -33.17
N SER A 716 -6.01 13.58 -34.18
CA SER A 716 -4.59 13.93 -34.04
C SER A 716 -4.43 15.10 -33.06
N PRO A 717 -3.52 15.07 -32.06
CA PRO A 717 -3.34 16.17 -31.12
C PRO A 717 -3.01 17.53 -31.77
N LYS A 718 -2.58 17.53 -33.04
CA LYS A 718 -2.27 18.74 -33.85
C LYS A 718 -3.48 19.33 -34.58
N GLU A 719 -4.61 18.63 -34.58
CA GLU A 719 -5.86 18.99 -35.28
C GLU A 719 -6.94 19.42 -34.27
N ILE A 720 -6.55 19.78 -33.04
CA ILE A 720 -7.46 20.04 -31.92
C ILE A 720 -7.02 21.34 -31.24
N GLU A 721 -7.92 22.30 -31.11
CA GLU A 721 -7.63 23.58 -30.46
C GLU A 721 -7.78 23.51 -28.94
N LYS A 722 -7.12 24.42 -28.20
CA LYS A 722 -7.22 24.49 -26.72
C LYS A 722 -8.67 24.68 -26.25
N THR A 723 -9.46 25.44 -27.01
CA THR A 723 -10.92 25.61 -26.82
C THR A 723 -11.64 24.27 -26.77
N GLU A 724 -11.42 23.39 -27.74
CA GLU A 724 -12.06 22.07 -27.80
C GLU A 724 -11.66 21.17 -26.61
N TYR A 725 -10.39 21.19 -26.19
CA TYR A 725 -9.96 20.47 -24.99
C TYR A 725 -10.64 21.00 -23.71
N ASN A 726 -10.87 22.31 -23.62
CA ASN A 726 -11.50 22.96 -22.47
C ASN A 726 -13.02 22.73 -22.45
N GLU A 727 -13.70 22.84 -23.59
CA GLU A 727 -15.12 22.50 -23.73
C GLU A 727 -15.39 21.02 -23.41
N PHE A 728 -14.53 20.12 -23.88
CA PHE A 728 -14.61 18.70 -23.54
C PHE A 728 -14.41 18.46 -22.04
N TYR A 729 -13.42 19.11 -21.41
CA TYR A 729 -13.19 19.00 -19.97
C TYR A 729 -14.46 19.36 -19.18
N LYS A 730 -15.07 20.52 -19.48
CA LYS A 730 -16.29 20.99 -18.82
C LYS A 730 -17.46 20.04 -19.03
N LYS A 731 -17.71 19.65 -20.29
CA LYS A 731 -18.82 18.76 -20.68
C LYS A 731 -18.66 17.33 -20.14
N ALA A 732 -17.44 16.82 -20.04
CA ALA A 732 -17.17 15.49 -19.52
C ALA A 732 -17.28 15.45 -17.99
N PHE A 733 -16.59 16.34 -17.28
CA PHE A 733 -16.44 16.29 -15.82
C PHE A 733 -17.40 17.20 -15.05
N ASN A 734 -18.43 17.73 -15.72
CA ASN A 734 -19.42 18.67 -15.19
C ASN A 734 -18.77 19.84 -14.41
N ASP A 735 -17.79 20.45 -15.05
CA ASP A 735 -16.95 21.50 -14.47
C ASP A 735 -17.22 22.84 -15.17
N PHE A 736 -17.06 23.94 -14.45
CA PHE A 736 -17.32 25.30 -14.96
C PHE A 736 -16.04 26.02 -15.37
N LEU A 737 -14.92 25.68 -14.73
CA LEU A 737 -13.63 26.33 -14.96
C LEU A 737 -12.86 25.65 -16.09
N ASP A 738 -11.96 26.42 -16.71
CA ASP A 738 -10.99 25.85 -17.64
C ASP A 738 -9.96 25.02 -16.87
N PRO A 739 -9.47 23.89 -17.43
CA PRO A 739 -8.38 23.14 -16.82
C PRO A 739 -7.08 23.97 -16.86
N LEU A 740 -6.30 23.91 -15.78
CA LEU A 740 -5.01 24.60 -15.65
C LEU A 740 -3.99 24.08 -16.69
N ALA A 741 -4.03 22.78 -16.95
CA ALA A 741 -3.25 22.12 -17.97
C ALA A 741 -3.94 20.84 -18.46
N TYR A 742 -3.51 20.37 -19.63
CA TYR A 742 -3.89 19.07 -20.18
C TYR A 742 -2.72 18.44 -20.91
N THR A 743 -2.72 17.11 -21.04
CA THR A 743 -1.79 16.38 -21.89
C THR A 743 -2.54 15.29 -22.66
N HIS A 744 -2.37 15.27 -23.99
CA HIS A 744 -2.97 14.28 -24.89
C HIS A 744 -1.85 13.43 -25.48
N PHE A 745 -1.89 12.12 -25.23
CA PHE A 745 -0.89 11.18 -25.75
C PHE A 745 -1.51 9.85 -26.20
N THR A 746 -0.93 9.28 -27.23
CA THR A 746 -1.10 7.87 -27.60
C THR A 746 0.13 7.10 -27.13
N THR A 747 -0.09 5.87 -26.66
CA THR A 747 0.92 4.99 -26.12
C THR A 747 1.06 3.76 -27.00
N GLU A 748 2.24 3.51 -27.57
CA GLU A 748 2.53 2.34 -28.41
C GLU A 748 3.29 1.24 -27.63
N GLY A 749 3.33 0.01 -28.16
CA GLY A 749 4.17 -1.09 -27.67
C GLY A 749 3.40 -2.25 -27.05
N GLU A 750 3.83 -2.74 -25.88
CA GLU A 750 3.24 -3.92 -25.21
C GLU A 750 1.81 -3.72 -24.67
N VAL A 751 1.37 -2.46 -24.59
CA VAL A 751 -0.01 -2.06 -24.28
C VAL A 751 -0.30 -0.84 -25.13
N GLU A 752 -1.33 -0.88 -25.98
CA GLU A 752 -1.83 0.29 -26.71
C GLU A 752 -2.99 0.96 -25.96
N PHE A 753 -2.86 2.27 -25.71
CA PHE A 753 -3.96 3.10 -25.22
C PHE A 753 -3.78 4.57 -25.60
N ARG A 754 -4.90 5.29 -25.66
CA ARG A 754 -4.95 6.74 -25.89
C ARG A 754 -5.52 7.41 -24.65
N SER A 755 -5.01 8.58 -24.30
CA SER A 755 -5.46 9.29 -23.10
C SER A 755 -5.36 10.80 -23.27
N VAL A 756 -6.33 11.49 -22.68
CA VAL A 756 -6.25 12.93 -22.38
C VAL A 756 -6.40 13.07 -20.86
N LEU A 757 -5.39 13.62 -20.22
CA LEU A 757 -5.37 13.93 -18.79
C LEU A 757 -5.41 15.44 -18.59
N TYR A 758 -5.97 15.87 -17.46
CA TYR A 758 -6.23 17.25 -17.11
C TYR A 758 -5.85 17.52 -15.65
N ILE A 759 -5.33 18.72 -15.40
CA ILE A 759 -5.25 19.30 -14.06
C ILE A 759 -6.39 20.31 -13.92
N PRO A 760 -7.29 20.17 -12.93
CA PRO A 760 -8.37 21.13 -12.71
C PRO A 760 -7.88 22.56 -12.48
N GLY A 761 -8.70 23.56 -12.84
CA GLY A 761 -8.36 24.98 -12.65
C GLY A 761 -8.25 25.42 -11.19
N MET A 762 -8.89 24.69 -10.26
CA MET A 762 -8.82 24.84 -8.81
C MET A 762 -8.90 23.46 -8.15
N ALA A 763 -8.40 23.33 -6.91
CA ALA A 763 -8.70 22.17 -6.08
C ALA A 763 -10.20 22.07 -5.74
N PRO A 764 -10.73 20.86 -5.49
CA PRO A 764 -12.06 20.70 -4.89
C PRO A 764 -12.14 21.40 -3.52
N LEU A 765 -13.35 21.86 -3.18
CA LEU A 765 -13.58 22.71 -2.00
C LEU A 765 -13.55 21.95 -0.66
N SER A 766 -13.45 20.62 -0.66
CA SER A 766 -13.52 19.79 0.55
C SER A 766 -12.17 19.15 0.91
N ASN A 767 -11.84 19.13 2.21
CA ASN A 767 -10.73 18.31 2.72
C ASN A 767 -11.07 16.80 2.68
N GLU A 768 -12.36 16.45 2.61
CA GLU A 768 -12.83 15.06 2.59
C GLU A 768 -12.40 14.34 1.31
N GLU A 769 -12.36 15.03 0.16
CA GLU A 769 -11.84 14.50 -1.11
C GLU A 769 -10.33 14.20 -1.08
N ILE A 770 -9.57 14.86 -0.20
CA ILE A 770 -8.14 14.55 0.03
C ILE A 770 -8.01 13.23 0.84
N MET A 771 -9.03 12.87 1.62
CA MET A 771 -9.06 11.65 2.44
C MET A 771 -9.79 10.49 1.77
N ASN A 772 -10.69 10.74 0.82
CA ASN A 772 -11.44 9.71 0.09
C ASN A 772 -10.55 8.98 -0.93
N PRO A 773 -10.33 7.64 -0.80
CA PRO A 773 -9.57 6.86 -1.77
C PRO A 773 -10.38 6.50 -3.04
N LYS A 774 -11.68 6.80 -3.08
CA LYS A 774 -12.58 6.56 -4.22
C LYS A 774 -13.00 7.87 -4.88
N THR A 775 -12.09 8.43 -5.67
CA THR A 775 -12.37 9.48 -6.64
C THR A 775 -12.96 8.88 -7.93
N LYS A 776 -13.65 9.71 -8.74
CA LYS A 776 -14.26 9.34 -10.04
C LYS A 776 -13.73 10.24 -11.17
N ASN A 777 -12.46 10.65 -11.09
CA ASN A 777 -11.87 11.64 -11.98
C ASN A 777 -11.36 11.02 -13.29
N ILE A 778 -11.09 9.72 -13.34
CA ILE A 778 -10.62 9.00 -14.54
C ILE A 778 -11.70 8.09 -15.12
N ARG A 779 -12.20 8.43 -16.31
CA ARG A 779 -13.15 7.58 -17.06
C ARG A 779 -12.41 6.56 -17.93
N LEU A 780 -12.68 5.28 -17.69
CA LEU A 780 -12.13 4.19 -18.48
C LEU A 780 -13.05 3.79 -19.62
N TYR A 781 -12.48 3.70 -20.82
CA TYR A 781 -13.11 3.18 -22.02
C TYR A 781 -12.34 1.98 -22.56
N VAL A 782 -13.05 1.06 -23.20
CA VAL A 782 -12.45 0.01 -24.02
C VAL A 782 -13.11 0.04 -25.39
N LYS A 783 -12.30 0.27 -26.43
CA LYS A 783 -12.74 0.45 -27.83
C LYS A 783 -13.79 1.55 -28.00
N ARG A 784 -13.72 2.62 -27.17
CA ARG A 784 -14.68 3.74 -27.05
C ARG A 784 -16.01 3.42 -26.35
N VAL A 785 -16.21 2.22 -25.78
CA VAL A 785 -17.35 1.94 -24.88
C VAL A 785 -16.97 2.30 -23.45
N PHE A 786 -17.82 3.03 -22.73
CA PHE A 786 -17.57 3.38 -21.33
C PHE A 786 -17.69 2.14 -20.43
N ILE A 787 -16.74 1.98 -19.50
CA ILE A 787 -16.62 0.81 -18.62
C ILE A 787 -17.04 1.20 -17.20
N SER A 788 -16.24 2.03 -16.52
CA SER A 788 -16.60 2.77 -15.29
C SER A 788 -15.60 3.91 -15.05
N ASP A 789 -15.90 4.78 -14.07
CA ASP A 789 -14.99 5.75 -13.45
C ASP A 789 -14.49 5.33 -12.05
N ASP A 790 -14.98 4.22 -11.49
CA ASP A 790 -14.55 3.68 -10.18
C ASP A 790 -13.09 3.16 -10.14
N PHE A 791 -12.44 3.05 -11.30
CA PHE A 791 -11.07 2.52 -11.42
C PHE A 791 -9.97 3.55 -11.11
N ASP A 792 -10.32 4.78 -10.72
CA ASP A 792 -9.38 5.87 -10.49
C ASP A 792 -8.22 5.47 -9.56
N GLY A 793 -8.53 4.93 -8.38
CA GLY A 793 -7.55 4.42 -7.41
C GLY A 793 -6.77 3.17 -7.85
N GLU A 794 -7.17 2.51 -8.95
CA GLU A 794 -6.37 1.47 -9.61
C GLU A 794 -5.43 2.03 -10.68
N LEU A 795 -5.72 3.20 -11.24
CA LEU A 795 -4.99 3.80 -12.36
C LEU A 795 -4.05 4.94 -11.91
N PHE A 796 -4.37 5.60 -10.80
CA PHE A 796 -3.55 6.62 -10.15
C PHE A 796 -3.37 6.32 -8.64
N PRO A 797 -2.22 6.70 -8.06
CA PRO A 797 -2.04 6.72 -6.62
C PRO A 797 -2.83 7.89 -6.02
N ARG A 798 -3.20 7.78 -4.74
CA ARG A 798 -3.98 8.81 -4.01
C ARG A 798 -3.35 10.22 -4.11
N TYR A 799 -2.03 10.33 -4.06
CA TYR A 799 -1.34 11.60 -4.22
C TYR A 799 -1.47 12.26 -5.63
N LEU A 800 -2.15 11.62 -6.59
CA LEU A 800 -2.52 12.18 -7.89
C LEU A 800 -4.03 12.07 -8.19
N SER A 801 -4.88 11.78 -7.19
CA SER A 801 -6.33 11.57 -7.39
C SER A 801 -7.10 12.81 -7.91
N PHE A 802 -6.47 13.99 -7.89
CA PHE A 802 -7.02 15.22 -8.47
C PHE A 802 -6.96 15.27 -10.01
N VAL A 803 -6.24 14.34 -10.66
CA VAL A 803 -6.11 14.31 -12.13
C VAL A 803 -7.41 13.82 -12.74
N LYS A 804 -8.09 14.67 -13.52
CA LYS A 804 -9.25 14.29 -14.32
C LYS A 804 -8.81 13.79 -15.70
N GLY A 805 -9.54 12.88 -16.31
CA GLY A 805 -9.12 12.37 -17.63
C GLY A 805 -9.90 11.20 -18.20
N VAL A 806 -9.51 10.84 -19.43
CA VAL A 806 -10.03 9.70 -20.17
C VAL A 806 -8.88 8.76 -20.54
N VAL A 807 -9.12 7.46 -20.44
CA VAL A 807 -8.22 6.40 -20.90
C VAL A 807 -9.02 5.43 -21.78
N ASP A 808 -8.64 5.25 -23.04
CA ASP A 808 -9.27 4.31 -23.97
C ASP A 808 -8.23 3.32 -24.50
N SER A 809 -8.47 2.02 -24.34
CA SER A 809 -7.56 0.95 -24.75
C SER A 809 -8.27 -0.16 -25.52
N ASN A 810 -7.58 -0.74 -26.49
CA ASN A 810 -8.07 -1.88 -27.27
C ASN A 810 -7.75 -3.24 -26.62
N ASP A 811 -6.81 -3.28 -25.67
CA ASP A 811 -6.13 -4.49 -25.20
C ASP A 811 -6.48 -4.90 -23.75
N LEU A 812 -7.31 -4.13 -23.04
CA LEU A 812 -7.61 -4.38 -21.62
C LEU A 812 -8.41 -5.68 -21.43
N PRO A 813 -7.95 -6.61 -20.56
CA PRO A 813 -8.70 -7.81 -20.20
C PRO A 813 -9.82 -7.44 -19.22
N LEU A 814 -10.99 -7.11 -19.76
CA LEU A 814 -12.20 -6.90 -18.97
C LEU A 814 -12.64 -8.21 -18.29
N ASN A 815 -13.23 -8.09 -17.10
CA ASN A 815 -14.01 -9.18 -16.52
C ASN A 815 -15.36 -9.33 -17.26
N VAL A 816 -16.14 -10.36 -16.92
CA VAL A 816 -17.39 -10.69 -17.63
C VAL A 816 -18.48 -9.62 -17.44
N SER A 817 -18.55 -8.97 -16.27
CA SER A 817 -19.48 -7.87 -16.00
C SER A 817 -19.07 -6.55 -16.67
N ARG A 818 -17.78 -6.41 -17.01
CA ARG A 818 -17.09 -5.16 -17.34
C ARG A 818 -17.16 -4.10 -16.22
N GLU A 819 -17.31 -4.50 -14.97
CA GLU A 819 -17.39 -3.59 -13.81
C GLU A 819 -16.14 -3.67 -12.90
N ILE A 820 -15.25 -4.65 -13.10
CA ILE A 820 -14.03 -4.81 -12.29
C ILE A 820 -12.82 -5.01 -13.21
N LEU A 821 -11.78 -4.18 -13.06
CA LEU A 821 -10.49 -4.40 -13.72
C LEU A 821 -9.78 -5.59 -13.07
N GLN A 822 -9.31 -6.53 -13.89
CA GLN A 822 -8.48 -7.63 -13.39
C GLN A 822 -7.05 -7.12 -13.17
N GLU A 823 -6.53 -7.27 -11.94
CA GLU A 823 -5.18 -6.79 -11.63
C GLU A 823 -4.15 -7.55 -12.49
N SER A 824 -3.56 -6.83 -13.44
CA SER A 824 -2.82 -7.43 -14.54
C SER A 824 -1.56 -6.64 -14.84
N ARG A 825 -0.61 -7.29 -15.53
CA ARG A 825 0.59 -6.63 -16.03
C ARG A 825 0.26 -5.42 -16.91
N ILE A 826 -0.84 -5.48 -17.65
CA ILE A 826 -1.34 -4.41 -18.51
C ILE A 826 -1.74 -3.19 -17.67
N VAL A 827 -2.60 -3.35 -16.66
CA VAL A 827 -3.01 -2.27 -15.74
C VAL A 827 -1.79 -1.67 -15.01
N ARG A 828 -0.86 -2.49 -14.51
CA ARG A 828 0.38 -2.02 -13.87
C ARG A 828 1.29 -1.21 -14.81
N ILE A 829 1.35 -1.55 -16.10
CA ILE A 829 2.07 -0.78 -17.13
C ILE A 829 1.33 0.53 -17.46
N MET A 830 -0.01 0.49 -17.52
CA MET A 830 -0.86 1.64 -17.79
C MET A 830 -0.74 2.68 -16.68
N ARG A 831 -0.94 2.29 -15.41
CA ARG A 831 -0.69 3.12 -14.20
C ARG A 831 0.66 3.82 -14.27
N LYS A 832 1.74 3.09 -14.54
CA LYS A 832 3.11 3.65 -14.61
C LYS A 832 3.30 4.66 -15.75
N ARG A 833 2.59 4.49 -16.87
CA ARG A 833 2.63 5.42 -18.01
C ARG A 833 1.78 6.67 -17.78
N LEU A 834 0.58 6.50 -17.20
CA LEU A 834 -0.32 7.58 -16.76
C LEU A 834 0.38 8.50 -15.74
N VAL A 835 0.84 7.94 -14.62
CA VAL A 835 1.57 8.66 -13.57
C VAL A 835 2.79 9.39 -14.12
N ARG A 836 3.55 8.76 -15.03
CA ARG A 836 4.68 9.43 -15.69
C ARG A 836 4.22 10.63 -16.50
N LYS A 837 3.13 10.52 -17.27
CA LYS A 837 2.62 11.60 -18.12
C LYS A 837 2.02 12.75 -17.31
N THR A 838 1.41 12.47 -16.16
CA THR A 838 1.05 13.51 -15.17
C THR A 838 2.29 14.23 -14.64
N PHE A 839 3.34 13.51 -14.26
CA PHE A 839 4.60 14.18 -13.85
C PHE A 839 5.21 15.01 -14.97
N ASP A 840 5.31 14.48 -16.20
CA ASP A 840 5.80 15.23 -17.37
C ASP A 840 4.97 16.53 -17.56
N MET A 841 3.63 16.47 -17.42
CA MET A 841 2.74 17.63 -17.52
C MET A 841 2.92 18.66 -16.38
N ILE A 842 3.17 18.22 -15.14
CA ILE A 842 3.43 19.14 -14.01
C ILE A 842 4.82 19.79 -14.15
N GLU A 843 5.80 19.03 -14.62
CA GLU A 843 7.17 19.48 -14.96
C GLU A 843 7.08 20.59 -16.04
N GLU A 844 6.33 20.37 -17.13
CA GLU A 844 6.05 21.35 -18.19
C GLU A 844 5.37 22.66 -17.69
N ILE A 845 4.52 22.61 -16.66
CA ILE A 845 3.95 23.83 -16.05
C ILE A 845 5.00 24.56 -15.21
N SER A 846 5.89 23.81 -14.55
CA SER A 846 6.91 24.35 -13.64
C SER A 846 8.07 25.05 -14.35
N GLU A 847 8.31 24.71 -15.63
CA GLU A 847 9.35 25.28 -16.50
C GLU A 847 8.90 26.54 -17.28
N LYS A 848 7.62 26.92 -17.20
CA LYS A 848 7.11 28.15 -17.84
C LYS A 848 7.76 29.41 -17.27
N ASP A 849 8.07 30.37 -18.13
CA ASP A 849 8.49 31.73 -17.73
C ASP A 849 7.42 32.43 -16.86
N ASP A 850 6.14 32.22 -17.19
CA ASP A 850 5.01 32.66 -16.36
C ASP A 850 4.76 31.68 -15.21
N LYS A 851 5.22 32.07 -14.02
CA LYS A 851 5.11 31.28 -12.79
C LYS A 851 3.71 31.27 -12.18
N GLU A 852 2.77 32.10 -12.64
CA GLU A 852 1.42 32.17 -12.06
C GLU A 852 0.64 30.86 -12.26
N ASP A 853 0.84 30.14 -13.37
CA ASP A 853 0.23 28.81 -13.55
C ASP A 853 0.76 27.80 -12.52
N TYR A 854 2.08 27.77 -12.28
CA TYR A 854 2.66 26.84 -11.29
C TYR A 854 2.32 27.24 -9.85
N LYS A 855 2.16 28.53 -9.58
CA LYS A 855 1.72 29.04 -8.28
C LYS A 855 0.29 28.58 -7.97
N LYS A 856 -0.66 28.76 -8.90
CA LYS A 856 -2.04 28.24 -8.76
C LYS A 856 -2.08 26.72 -8.60
N PHE A 857 -1.22 26.00 -9.34
CA PHE A 857 -1.03 24.55 -9.17
C PHE A 857 -0.57 24.22 -7.74
N TRP A 858 0.43 24.93 -7.22
CA TRP A 858 0.99 24.67 -5.90
C TRP A 858 0.03 25.03 -4.75
N GLU A 859 -0.66 26.16 -4.86
CA GLU A 859 -1.70 26.59 -3.90
C GLU A 859 -2.87 25.59 -3.84
N SER A 860 -3.24 25.00 -4.98
CA SER A 860 -4.31 23.98 -5.07
C SER A 860 -3.84 22.57 -4.66
N PHE A 861 -2.69 22.13 -5.16
CA PHE A 861 -2.29 20.71 -5.18
C PHE A 861 -0.94 20.42 -4.50
N GLY A 862 -0.25 21.41 -3.94
CA GLY A 862 1.05 21.22 -3.28
C GLY A 862 1.02 20.20 -2.14
N LYS A 863 -0.10 20.13 -1.39
CA LYS A 863 -0.36 19.12 -0.36
C LYS A 863 -0.37 17.68 -0.92
N PHE A 864 -0.92 17.48 -2.11
CA PHE A 864 -0.90 16.18 -2.79
C PHE A 864 0.53 15.81 -3.21
N ILE A 865 1.32 16.75 -3.75
CA ILE A 865 2.74 16.49 -4.08
C ILE A 865 3.56 16.15 -2.81
N LYS A 866 3.28 16.80 -1.68
CA LYS A 866 3.89 16.48 -0.38
C LYS A 866 3.48 15.08 0.13
N LEU A 867 2.22 14.67 -0.06
CA LEU A 867 1.78 13.29 0.22
C LEU A 867 2.52 12.27 -0.65
N GLY A 868 2.78 12.59 -1.93
CA GLY A 868 3.59 11.74 -2.81
C GLY A 868 5.02 11.51 -2.29
N CYS A 869 5.63 12.51 -1.65
CA CYS A 869 6.93 12.39 -0.98
C CYS A 869 6.92 11.54 0.30
N ILE A 870 5.75 11.06 0.73
CA ILE A 870 5.57 10.13 1.86
C ILE A 870 5.23 8.73 1.31
N GLU A 871 4.31 8.65 0.35
CA GLU A 871 3.80 7.38 -0.20
C GLU A 871 4.71 6.74 -1.26
N ASP A 872 5.36 7.51 -2.16
CA ASP A 872 6.03 6.98 -3.36
C ASP A 872 7.54 7.28 -3.41
N THR A 873 8.27 6.52 -2.59
CA THR A 873 9.74 6.44 -2.61
C THR A 873 10.35 6.08 -3.98
N GLY A 874 9.56 5.50 -4.90
CA GLY A 874 9.99 5.21 -6.27
C GLY A 874 10.05 6.45 -7.17
N ASN A 875 9.19 7.45 -6.92
CA ASN A 875 9.08 8.67 -7.70
C ASN A 875 9.64 9.94 -7.00
N HIS A 876 10.29 9.82 -5.83
CA HIS A 876 10.96 10.95 -5.14
C HIS A 876 11.82 11.84 -6.06
N LYS A 877 12.49 11.25 -7.08
CA LYS A 877 13.30 12.01 -8.05
C LYS A 877 12.50 12.93 -8.98
N ARG A 878 11.19 12.74 -9.09
CA ARG A 878 10.24 13.57 -9.85
C ARG A 878 9.38 14.45 -8.95
N LEU A 879 9.09 13.99 -7.74
CA LEU A 879 8.32 14.75 -6.75
C LEU A 879 9.14 15.88 -6.11
N ALA A 880 10.40 15.63 -5.74
CA ALA A 880 11.20 16.61 -5.00
C ALA A 880 11.50 17.92 -5.78
N PRO A 881 11.80 17.92 -7.10
CA PRO A 881 11.98 19.17 -7.87
C PRO A 881 10.72 20.03 -7.95
N LEU A 882 9.54 19.44 -7.76
CA LEU A 882 8.24 20.11 -7.78
C LEU A 882 7.90 20.83 -6.47
N LEU A 883 8.60 20.52 -5.37
CA LEU A 883 8.35 21.14 -4.07
C LEU A 883 8.73 22.64 -4.07
N ARG A 884 7.98 23.45 -3.31
CA ARG A 884 8.21 24.88 -3.13
C ARG A 884 8.11 25.26 -1.65
N PHE A 885 9.05 26.09 -1.17
CA PHE A 885 9.16 26.49 0.24
C PHE A 885 9.58 27.96 0.39
N HIS A 886 9.21 28.59 1.51
CA HIS A 886 9.83 29.84 1.94
C HIS A 886 11.21 29.56 2.56
N THR A 887 12.09 30.56 2.62
CA THR A 887 13.42 30.43 3.22
C THR A 887 13.84 31.66 4.01
N SER A 888 14.95 31.54 4.75
CA SER A 888 15.61 32.67 5.42
C SER A 888 16.21 33.73 4.46
N LYS A 889 16.24 33.47 3.14
CA LYS A 889 16.62 34.46 2.11
C LYS A 889 15.46 34.91 1.23
N ASN A 890 14.38 34.12 1.13
CA ASN A 890 13.16 34.50 0.43
C ASN A 890 11.91 34.22 1.28
N GLU A 891 11.43 35.27 1.93
CA GLU A 891 10.27 35.22 2.82
C GLU A 891 8.93 35.49 2.12
N GLY A 892 8.96 36.11 0.94
CA GLY A 892 7.77 36.54 0.19
C GLY A 892 7.32 35.50 -0.82
N ASP A 893 8.24 35.08 -1.69
CA ASP A 893 7.98 34.07 -2.71
C ASP A 893 8.48 32.69 -2.27
N LEU A 894 7.85 31.64 -2.78
CA LEU A 894 8.30 30.26 -2.60
C LEU A 894 9.38 29.90 -3.64
N ILE A 895 10.48 29.27 -3.22
CA ILE A 895 11.53 28.79 -4.13
C ILE A 895 11.53 27.25 -4.24
N SER A 896 12.11 26.71 -5.32
CA SER A 896 12.35 25.28 -5.46
C SER A 896 13.57 24.79 -4.67
N LEU A 897 13.64 23.47 -4.43
CA LEU A 897 14.85 22.84 -3.90
C LEU A 897 16.07 22.99 -4.82
N ASP A 898 15.86 23.22 -6.12
CA ASP A 898 16.96 23.50 -7.05
C ASP A 898 17.54 24.90 -6.87
N GLN A 899 16.68 25.91 -6.72
CA GLN A 899 17.11 27.28 -6.41
C GLN A 899 17.86 27.33 -5.06
N TYR A 900 17.38 26.59 -4.05
CA TYR A 900 18.12 26.45 -2.79
C TYR A 900 19.51 25.84 -3.02
N VAL A 901 19.61 24.75 -3.80
CA VAL A 901 20.89 24.08 -4.09
C VAL A 901 21.85 24.95 -4.91
N GLU A 902 21.32 25.80 -5.79
CA GLU A 902 22.09 26.79 -6.56
C GLU A 902 22.58 27.97 -5.70
N ASN A 903 21.84 28.32 -4.65
CA ASN A 903 22.23 29.32 -3.65
C ASN A 903 23.24 28.80 -2.60
N MET A 904 23.52 27.50 -2.53
CA MET A 904 24.38 26.91 -1.50
C MET A 904 25.84 27.38 -1.61
N PRO A 905 26.44 27.93 -0.53
CA PRO A 905 27.89 28.16 -0.44
C PRO A 905 28.70 26.87 -0.67
N GLU A 906 29.91 27.00 -1.23
CA GLU A 906 30.77 25.85 -1.62
C GLU A 906 31.09 24.90 -0.46
N ASN A 907 31.16 25.40 0.78
CA ASN A 907 31.40 24.60 1.98
C ASN A 907 30.13 23.90 2.54
N GLN A 908 28.93 24.22 2.05
CA GLN A 908 27.67 23.71 2.60
C GLN A 908 27.38 22.26 2.12
N LYS A 909 27.33 21.33 3.08
CA LYS A 909 27.20 19.87 2.84
C LYS A 909 25.75 19.34 2.92
N ALA A 910 24.84 20.11 3.50
CA ALA A 910 23.45 19.71 3.78
C ALA A 910 22.46 20.82 3.41
N ILE A 911 21.20 20.46 3.18
CA ILE A 911 20.06 21.36 3.10
C ILE A 911 19.51 21.54 4.51
N TYR A 912 19.57 22.75 5.04
CA TYR A 912 19.09 23.04 6.38
C TYR A 912 17.61 23.43 6.36
N TYR A 913 16.84 22.94 7.33
CA TYR A 913 15.43 23.28 7.49
C TYR A 913 15.04 23.43 8.96
N ILE A 914 13.95 24.17 9.20
CA ILE A 914 13.22 24.20 10.47
C ILE A 914 11.74 23.93 10.21
N ALA A 915 11.08 23.22 11.13
CA ALA A 915 9.64 22.99 11.10
C ALA A 915 8.94 23.76 12.23
N THR A 916 7.91 24.53 11.88
CA THR A 916 7.14 25.38 12.80
C THR A 916 5.64 25.36 12.48
N ASP A 917 4.85 26.02 13.32
CA ASP A 917 3.41 26.20 13.16
C ASP A 917 3.04 27.38 12.24
N SER A 918 3.95 28.33 12.04
CA SER A 918 3.77 29.47 11.13
C SER A 918 5.08 29.97 10.55
N LEU A 919 4.98 30.72 9.45
CA LEU A 919 6.11 31.44 8.85
C LEU A 919 6.72 32.48 9.81
N GLN A 920 5.90 33.13 10.66
CA GLN A 920 6.41 34.10 11.63
C GLN A 920 7.24 33.41 12.72
N SER A 921 6.75 32.27 13.21
CA SER A 921 7.45 31.43 14.19
C SER A 921 8.79 30.93 13.64
N ALA A 922 8.87 30.60 12.33
CA ALA A 922 10.11 30.23 11.67
C ALA A 922 11.14 31.37 11.73
N LYS A 923 10.76 32.58 11.28
CA LYS A 923 11.63 33.76 11.23
C LYS A 923 12.20 34.16 12.59
N THR A 924 11.41 34.06 13.66
CA THR A 924 11.82 34.46 15.01
C THR A 924 12.49 33.33 15.80
N ALA A 925 12.72 32.16 15.20
CA ALA A 925 13.25 31.01 15.90
C ALA A 925 14.75 31.19 16.26
N PRO A 926 15.16 31.02 17.54
CA PRO A 926 16.54 31.23 17.98
C PRO A 926 17.55 30.26 17.33
N PHE A 927 17.07 29.14 16.78
CA PHE A 927 17.89 28.20 16.02
C PHE A 927 18.58 28.82 14.79
N LEU A 928 18.02 29.90 14.22
CA LEU A 928 18.52 30.54 12.99
C LEU A 928 19.74 31.45 13.19
N GLU A 929 20.00 31.93 14.40
CA GLU A 929 20.84 33.12 14.65
C GLU A 929 22.23 33.06 13.99
N LYS A 930 23.03 32.02 14.28
CA LYS A 930 24.36 31.85 13.66
C LYS A 930 24.32 31.38 12.21
N LEU A 931 23.22 30.82 11.71
CA LEU A 931 23.11 30.42 10.31
C LEU A 931 22.91 31.65 9.43
N VAL A 932 21.96 32.52 9.80
CA VAL A 932 21.73 33.81 9.11
C VAL A 932 22.97 34.70 9.18
N GLN A 933 23.67 34.74 10.32
CA GLN A 933 24.96 35.46 10.44
C GLN A 933 26.09 34.90 9.56
N LYS A 934 26.01 33.63 9.14
CA LYS A 934 26.94 32.99 8.20
C LYS A 934 26.43 33.00 6.74
N ASP A 935 25.35 33.72 6.45
CA ASP A 935 24.64 33.71 5.16
C ASP A 935 24.23 32.30 4.68
N ILE A 936 23.95 31.40 5.63
CA ILE A 936 23.45 30.05 5.36
C ILE A 936 21.93 30.11 5.20
N GLU A 937 21.43 29.69 4.03
CA GLU A 937 20.00 29.63 3.75
C GLU A 937 19.35 28.45 4.48
N VAL A 938 18.13 28.65 4.99
CA VAL A 938 17.35 27.63 5.73
C VAL A 938 15.94 27.56 5.15
N LEU A 939 15.46 26.36 4.85
CA LEU A 939 14.07 26.12 4.43
C LEU A 939 13.11 26.26 5.62
N TYR A 940 11.98 26.94 5.40
CA TYR A 940 10.89 27.05 6.37
C TYR A 940 9.78 26.06 6.01
N LEU A 941 9.61 25.05 6.87
CA LEU A 941 8.53 24.06 6.80
C LEU A 941 7.40 24.53 7.73
N ILE A 942 6.24 24.85 7.17
CA ILE A 942 5.16 25.56 7.87
C ILE A 942 3.80 24.88 7.77
N GLU A 943 3.65 23.89 6.87
CA GLU A 943 2.48 23.02 6.85
C GLU A 943 2.74 21.73 7.65
N PRO A 944 1.74 21.17 8.36
CA PRO A 944 1.90 19.93 9.13
C PRO A 944 2.51 18.74 8.38
N ILE A 945 2.27 18.64 7.07
CA ILE A 945 2.76 17.56 6.21
C ILE A 945 4.23 17.74 5.78
N ASP A 946 4.78 18.97 5.87
CA ASP A 946 6.12 19.29 5.37
C ASP A 946 7.21 18.48 6.06
N GLU A 947 7.17 18.40 7.39
CA GLU A 947 8.18 17.71 8.18
C GLU A 947 8.21 16.21 7.86
N VAL A 948 7.04 15.59 7.70
CA VAL A 948 6.91 14.16 7.32
C VAL A 948 7.42 13.93 5.89
N ALA A 949 7.09 14.81 4.95
CA ALA A 949 7.55 14.72 3.57
C ALA A 949 9.09 14.86 3.46
N ILE A 950 9.69 15.85 4.13
CA ILE A 950 11.15 16.07 4.12
C ILE A 950 11.90 14.92 4.82
N GLN A 951 11.37 14.39 5.93
CA GLN A 951 11.96 13.22 6.60
C GLN A 951 11.95 11.96 5.71
N ASN A 952 10.91 11.76 4.89
CA ASN A 952 10.84 10.62 3.96
C ASN A 952 11.73 10.80 2.72
N LEU A 953 11.96 12.02 2.23
CA LEU A 953 12.88 12.26 1.11
C LEU A 953 14.33 11.90 1.42
N GLN A 954 14.78 12.15 2.67
CA GLN A 954 16.16 11.94 3.20
C GLN A 954 17.28 12.76 2.54
N THR A 955 17.32 12.83 1.20
CA THR A 955 18.37 13.51 0.42
C THR A 955 17.82 14.14 -0.86
N TYR A 956 18.39 15.27 -1.26
CA TYR A 956 18.16 15.89 -2.57
C TYR A 956 19.48 16.33 -3.21
N LYS A 957 19.70 16.03 -4.50
CA LYS A 957 20.97 16.26 -5.23
C LYS A 957 22.22 15.88 -4.40
N GLU A 958 22.19 14.69 -3.79
CA GLU A 958 23.21 14.12 -2.88
C GLU A 958 23.44 14.85 -1.53
N LYS A 959 22.85 16.05 -1.33
CA LYS A 959 22.80 16.73 -0.03
C LYS A 959 21.77 16.03 0.87
N LYS A 960 22.05 15.93 2.17
CA LYS A 960 21.08 15.49 3.19
C LYS A 960 20.21 16.65 3.66
N PHE A 961 18.96 16.39 4.02
CA PHE A 961 18.18 17.32 4.83
C PHE A 961 18.63 17.25 6.30
N VAL A 962 18.78 18.41 6.95
CA VAL A 962 19.20 18.54 8.36
C VAL A 962 18.30 19.53 9.09
N ASP A 963 17.66 19.03 10.14
CA ASP A 963 16.79 19.77 11.04
C ASP A 963 17.62 20.64 12.00
N ILE A 964 17.49 21.96 11.91
CA ILE A 964 18.27 22.89 12.78
C ILE A 964 17.70 23.00 14.20
N SER A 965 16.57 22.35 14.50
CA SER A 965 16.04 22.18 15.85
C SER A 965 16.62 20.99 16.61
N LYS A 966 17.45 20.14 15.96
CA LYS A 966 18.04 18.92 16.52
C LYS A 966 19.51 19.05 16.93
N GLU A 967 19.99 18.10 17.73
CA GLU A 967 21.40 18.02 18.16
C GLU A 967 22.35 17.64 17.00
N ASP A 968 23.67 17.71 17.25
CA ASP A 968 24.74 17.44 16.28
C ASP A 968 24.69 18.31 14.99
N LEU A 969 24.28 19.58 15.11
CA LEU A 969 24.30 20.53 14.00
C LEU A 969 25.74 20.98 13.66
N GLU A 970 26.30 20.43 12.59
CA GLU A 970 27.63 20.77 12.06
C GLU A 970 27.58 21.97 11.10
N LEU A 971 28.04 23.15 11.53
CA LEU A 971 28.09 24.37 10.70
C LEU A 971 29.34 24.48 9.79
N GLY A 972 29.99 23.36 9.48
CA GLY A 972 31.00 23.24 8.41
C GLY A 972 32.43 23.67 8.72
N ASP A 973 32.65 24.53 9.72
CA ASP A 973 33.98 25.06 10.07
C ASP A 973 34.77 24.14 11.02
N GLU A 974 36.10 24.12 10.88
CA GLU A 974 37.00 23.69 11.95
C GLU A 974 37.05 24.81 12.99
N ASP A 975 36.32 24.68 14.11
CA ASP A 975 36.23 25.78 15.06
C ASP A 975 37.61 26.14 15.65
N GLU A 976 38.06 27.39 15.50
CA GLU A 976 39.06 28.02 16.38
C GLU A 976 38.45 28.31 17.77
N ASP A 977 37.70 27.34 18.31
CA ASP A 977 37.08 27.39 19.62
C ASP A 977 38.16 27.48 20.70
N ASN A 978 38.19 28.63 21.40
CA ASN A 978 39.13 28.85 22.49
C ASN A 978 38.91 27.78 23.58
N LYS A 979 39.87 26.86 23.72
CA LYS A 979 39.75 25.68 24.58
C LYS A 979 39.58 26.02 26.05
N GLU A 980 40.10 27.17 26.48
CA GLU A 980 39.98 27.70 27.84
C GLU A 980 38.51 27.98 28.18
N SER A 981 37.79 28.67 27.28
CA SER A 981 36.37 29.01 27.46
C SER A 981 35.47 27.75 27.55
N LYS A 982 35.78 26.68 26.80
CA LYS A 982 35.02 25.43 26.89
C LYS A 982 35.17 24.74 28.25
N GLN A 983 36.36 24.77 28.86
CA GLN A 983 36.58 24.19 30.18
C GLN A 983 35.83 24.97 31.27
N GLU A 984 35.85 26.30 31.21
CA GLU A 984 35.19 27.16 32.19
C GLU A 984 33.68 26.90 32.26
N TYR A 985 32.98 26.96 31.13
CA TYR A 985 31.52 26.83 31.07
C TYR A 985 31.03 25.38 31.20
N THR A 986 31.91 24.39 31.26
CA THR A 986 31.54 23.00 31.58
C THR A 986 30.96 22.91 33.01
N LEU A 987 31.56 23.61 33.97
CA LEU A 987 31.06 23.66 35.36
C LEU A 987 29.64 24.23 35.43
N LEU A 988 29.35 25.29 34.67
CA LEU A 988 28.00 25.84 34.58
C LEU A 988 27.02 24.85 33.94
N CYS A 989 27.43 24.12 32.89
CA CYS A 989 26.57 23.11 32.27
C CYS A 989 26.19 22.01 33.27
N ASP A 990 27.14 21.51 34.06
CA ASP A 990 26.88 20.48 35.07
C ASP A 990 26.00 21.00 36.22
N TRP A 991 26.21 22.22 36.71
CA TRP A 991 25.36 22.83 37.74
C TRP A 991 23.94 23.11 37.25
N VAL A 992 23.77 23.67 36.04
CA VAL A 992 22.43 23.85 35.42
C VAL A 992 21.75 22.50 35.20
N LYS A 993 22.50 21.46 34.80
CA LYS A 993 21.98 20.09 34.66
C LYS A 993 21.53 19.51 36.01
N GLN A 994 22.21 19.85 37.11
CA GLN A 994 21.79 19.48 38.46
C GLN A 994 20.47 20.18 38.86
N GLN A 995 20.33 21.49 38.62
CA GLN A 995 19.09 22.22 38.97
C GLN A 995 17.88 21.78 38.13
N LEU A 996 18.07 21.49 36.84
CA LEU A 996 16.99 21.05 35.95
C LEU A 996 16.63 19.55 36.09
N GLY A 997 17.45 18.76 36.79
CA GLY A 997 17.16 17.36 37.08
C GLY A 997 16.82 16.53 35.84
N ASP A 998 15.68 15.84 35.86
CA ASP A 998 15.19 15.03 34.74
C ASP A 998 14.49 15.83 33.62
N LYS A 999 14.21 17.14 33.80
CA LYS A 999 13.55 18.01 32.78
C LYS A 999 14.35 18.07 31.46
N VAL A 1000 15.65 17.79 31.50
CA VAL A 1000 16.56 17.77 30.33
C VAL A 1000 17.40 16.50 30.28
N ALA A 1001 17.81 16.06 29.08
CA ALA A 1001 18.84 15.03 28.92
C ALA A 1001 20.22 15.55 29.36
N LYS A 1002 20.59 16.73 28.84
CA LYS A 1002 21.95 17.28 28.86
C LYS A 1002 21.87 18.81 28.79
N VAL A 1003 22.88 19.48 29.34
CA VAL A 1003 23.16 20.91 29.10
C VAL A 1003 24.46 21.02 28.31
N GLN A 1004 24.56 21.94 27.34
CA GLN A 1004 25.80 22.15 26.57
C GLN A 1004 25.95 23.59 26.06
N ILE A 1005 27.16 23.97 25.69
CA ILE A 1005 27.44 25.23 24.97
C ILE A 1005 26.83 25.15 23.56
N SER A 1006 26.09 26.19 23.16
CA SER A 1006 25.45 26.24 21.84
C SER A 1006 26.43 26.56 20.71
N LYS A 1007 26.29 25.84 19.59
CA LYS A 1007 26.88 26.21 18.30
C LYS A 1007 25.99 27.11 17.43
N ARG A 1008 24.70 27.28 17.76
CA ARG A 1008 23.70 27.94 16.89
C ARG A 1008 23.22 29.32 17.38
N LEU A 1009 23.29 29.59 18.69
CA LEU A 1009 22.91 30.88 19.27
C LEU A 1009 24.01 31.94 19.18
N SER A 1010 23.62 33.20 19.09
CA SER A 1010 24.50 34.37 19.28
C SER A 1010 23.84 35.53 20.04
N LEU A 1011 22.54 35.75 19.88
CA LEU A 1011 21.76 36.79 20.59
C LEU A 1011 20.97 36.20 21.77
N SER A 1012 20.32 35.05 21.60
CA SER A 1012 19.51 34.44 22.66
C SER A 1012 20.39 33.84 23.78
N PRO A 1013 19.93 33.83 25.06
CA PRO A 1013 20.66 33.24 26.18
C PRO A 1013 20.73 31.72 26.13
N CYS A 1014 19.66 31.06 25.69
CA CYS A 1014 19.52 29.60 25.69
C CYS A 1014 18.40 29.14 24.74
N VAL A 1015 18.39 27.84 24.40
CA VAL A 1015 17.37 27.19 23.56
C VAL A 1015 17.22 25.71 23.96
N LEU A 1016 16.05 25.12 23.75
CA LEU A 1016 15.81 23.69 23.92
C LEU A 1016 15.83 22.97 22.57
N VAL A 1017 16.84 22.13 22.41
CA VAL A 1017 17.14 21.34 21.22
C VAL A 1017 16.52 19.95 21.36
N SER A 1018 15.91 19.48 20.27
CA SER A 1018 15.34 18.14 20.15
C SER A 1018 16.44 17.08 20.06
N GLY A 1019 16.24 15.91 20.66
CA GLY A 1019 17.17 14.79 20.52
C GLY A 1019 17.31 14.32 19.06
N LYS A 1020 18.44 13.69 18.73
CA LYS A 1020 18.75 13.17 17.38
C LYS A 1020 17.70 12.16 16.89
N PHE A 1021 17.12 11.43 17.83
CA PHE A 1021 16.02 10.48 17.63
C PHE A 1021 14.81 10.94 18.44
N GLY A 1022 13.61 10.74 17.88
CA GLY A 1022 12.36 11.25 18.44
C GLY A 1022 11.81 12.47 17.69
N TRP A 1023 10.70 12.99 18.21
CA TRP A 1023 9.96 14.11 17.64
C TRP A 1023 10.69 15.45 17.80
N SER A 1024 10.48 16.36 16.85
CA SER A 1024 10.74 17.78 17.02
C SER A 1024 9.63 18.42 17.89
N ALA A 1025 9.79 19.69 18.28
CA ALA A 1025 8.70 20.44 18.92
C ALA A 1025 7.43 20.52 18.05
N ASN A 1026 7.59 20.70 16.74
CA ASN A 1026 6.49 20.74 15.79
C ASN A 1026 5.80 19.38 15.62
N MET A 1027 6.56 18.28 15.55
CA MET A 1027 6.01 16.93 15.49
C MET A 1027 5.31 16.54 16.80
N GLU A 1028 5.85 16.93 17.96
CA GLU A 1028 5.19 16.74 19.26
C GLU A 1028 3.82 17.45 19.30
N ARG A 1029 3.77 18.71 18.82
CA ARG A 1029 2.55 19.51 18.68
C ARG A 1029 1.54 18.86 17.73
N LEU A 1030 1.99 18.41 16.55
CA LEU A 1030 1.13 17.76 15.55
C LEU A 1030 0.52 16.47 16.09
N MET A 1031 1.34 15.62 16.73
CA MET A 1031 0.88 14.35 17.28
C MET A 1031 -0.15 14.56 18.40
N LYS A 1032 0.07 15.52 19.32
CA LYS A 1032 -0.94 15.92 20.33
C LYS A 1032 -2.26 16.40 19.70
N ALA A 1033 -2.21 17.02 18.52
CA ALA A 1033 -3.40 17.53 17.83
C ALA A 1033 -4.15 16.48 16.99
N GLN A 1034 -3.50 15.39 16.58
CA GLN A 1034 -4.09 14.35 15.74
C GLN A 1034 -4.55 13.10 16.51
N THR A 1035 -4.02 12.83 17.71
CA THR A 1035 -4.36 11.62 18.47
C THR A 1035 -5.69 11.76 19.23
N LEU A 1036 -6.76 11.18 18.68
CA LEU A 1036 -8.05 10.97 19.35
C LEU A 1036 -8.01 9.80 20.36
N GLY A 1037 -6.94 9.70 21.17
CA GLY A 1037 -6.71 8.55 22.04
C GLY A 1037 -5.55 8.70 23.03
N ASP A 1038 -5.26 7.62 23.77
CA ASP A 1038 -4.27 7.60 24.85
C ASP A 1038 -2.83 7.75 24.32
N THR A 1039 -2.19 8.88 24.65
CA THR A 1039 -0.83 9.22 24.18
C THR A 1039 0.30 8.62 25.01
N SER A 1040 0.01 7.92 26.12
CA SER A 1040 1.02 7.29 26.99
C SER A 1040 1.96 6.35 26.22
N SER A 1041 1.41 5.59 25.27
CA SER A 1041 2.14 4.68 24.39
C SER A 1041 3.16 5.36 23.47
N LEU A 1042 3.08 6.68 23.28
CA LEU A 1042 3.95 7.47 22.39
C LEU A 1042 4.90 8.41 23.14
N GLU A 1043 4.81 8.51 24.48
CA GLU A 1043 5.63 9.46 25.25
C GLU A 1043 7.14 9.20 25.14
N PHE A 1044 7.55 7.95 24.87
CA PHE A 1044 8.96 7.64 24.61
C PHE A 1044 9.53 8.34 23.36
N MET A 1045 8.68 8.84 22.44
CA MET A 1045 9.09 9.64 21.28
C MET A 1045 9.22 11.14 21.60
N ARG A 1046 8.73 11.63 22.75
CA ARG A 1046 9.09 12.95 23.31
C ARG A 1046 10.49 12.92 23.91
N GLY A 1047 11.49 12.57 23.10
CA GLY A 1047 12.86 12.33 23.53
C GLY A 1047 13.43 13.50 24.34
N ARG A 1048 14.00 13.17 25.53
CA ARG A 1048 14.45 14.17 26.53
C ARG A 1048 15.26 15.31 25.89
N ARG A 1049 14.75 16.53 26.07
CA ARG A 1049 15.25 17.77 25.44
C ARG A 1049 16.66 18.14 25.92
N ILE A 1050 17.45 18.81 25.09
CA ILE A 1050 18.82 19.25 25.38
C ILE A 1050 18.84 20.77 25.52
N PHE A 1051 19.37 21.28 26.63
CA PHE A 1051 19.42 22.72 26.87
C PHE A 1051 20.76 23.28 26.38
N GLU A 1052 20.74 24.07 25.32
CA GLU A 1052 21.93 24.76 24.83
C GLU A 1052 22.00 26.18 25.40
N ILE A 1053 23.16 26.58 25.94
CA ILE A 1053 23.41 27.91 26.50
C ILE A 1053 24.40 28.71 25.65
N ASN A 1054 24.22 30.03 25.61
CA ASN A 1054 25.08 30.98 24.90
C ASN A 1054 26.07 31.63 25.88
N PRO A 1055 27.37 31.26 25.88
CA PRO A 1055 28.34 31.76 26.85
C PRO A 1055 28.65 33.25 26.66
N ASP A 1056 28.31 33.85 25.51
CA ASP A 1056 28.51 35.27 25.26
C ASP A 1056 27.43 36.15 25.89
N HIS A 1057 26.26 35.59 26.23
CA HIS A 1057 25.13 36.35 26.74
C HIS A 1057 25.34 36.81 28.21
N PRO A 1058 25.00 38.07 28.59
CA PRO A 1058 25.19 38.59 29.95
C PRO A 1058 24.62 37.68 31.05
N ILE A 1059 23.35 37.27 30.94
CA ILE A 1059 22.70 36.38 31.93
C ILE A 1059 23.49 35.07 32.14
N VAL A 1060 24.12 34.52 31.10
CA VAL A 1060 24.89 33.27 31.19
C VAL A 1060 26.27 33.51 31.83
N LYS A 1061 26.85 34.69 31.64
CA LYS A 1061 28.06 35.16 32.36
C LYS A 1061 27.77 35.41 33.84
N ASP A 1062 26.62 36.00 34.17
CA ASP A 1062 26.19 36.22 35.56
C ASP A 1062 25.89 34.90 36.28
N LEU A 1063 25.22 33.95 35.61
CA LEU A 1063 25.01 32.59 36.13
C LEU A 1063 26.34 31.81 36.28
N ASN A 1064 27.31 31.98 35.39
CA ASN A 1064 28.66 31.43 35.52
C ASN A 1064 29.40 32.00 36.76
N ALA A 1065 29.17 33.27 37.11
CA ALA A 1065 29.69 33.86 38.33
C ALA A 1065 28.97 33.34 39.59
N ALA A 1066 27.63 33.29 39.58
CA ALA A 1066 26.83 32.75 40.69
C ALA A 1066 27.17 31.28 40.98
N CYS A 1067 27.28 30.44 39.95
CA CYS A 1067 27.68 29.03 40.04
C CYS A 1067 29.04 28.82 40.74
N LYS A 1068 29.96 29.78 40.68
CA LYS A 1068 31.30 29.69 41.30
C LYS A 1068 31.35 30.29 42.70
N ASN A 1069 30.62 31.37 42.93
CA ASN A 1069 30.71 32.16 44.16
C ASN A 1069 29.63 31.80 45.18
N GLU A 1070 28.40 31.56 44.71
CA GLU A 1070 27.20 31.35 45.52
C GLU A 1070 26.30 30.26 44.89
N PRO A 1071 26.80 29.01 44.71
CA PRO A 1071 26.08 27.94 44.00
C PRO A 1071 24.74 27.53 44.62
N GLU A 1072 24.48 27.95 45.87
CA GLU A 1072 23.24 27.70 46.59
C GLU A 1072 22.18 28.82 46.46
N SER A 1073 22.51 29.97 45.84
CA SER A 1073 21.61 31.13 45.68
C SER A 1073 20.22 30.73 45.17
N THR A 1074 19.19 31.20 45.87
CA THR A 1074 17.78 31.01 45.51
C THR A 1074 17.41 31.75 44.22
N GLU A 1075 18.05 32.89 43.97
CA GLU A 1075 17.83 33.78 42.83
C GLU A 1075 18.39 33.15 41.56
N ALA A 1076 19.64 32.63 41.64
CA ALA A 1076 20.29 31.95 40.54
C ALA A 1076 19.54 30.67 40.12
N LYS A 1077 19.02 29.90 41.10
CA LYS A 1077 18.21 28.70 40.84
C LYS A 1077 16.87 29.04 40.18
N ARG A 1078 16.15 30.06 40.66
CA ARG A 1078 14.92 30.56 40.02
C ARG A 1078 15.18 31.05 38.59
N ALA A 1079 16.28 31.76 38.37
CA ALA A 1079 16.66 32.25 37.04
C ALA A 1079 16.93 31.10 36.05
N VAL A 1080 17.57 30.01 36.49
CA VAL A 1080 17.75 28.80 35.66
C VAL A 1080 16.41 28.17 35.28
N GLU A 1081 15.45 28.05 36.20
CA GLU A 1081 14.14 27.47 35.88
C GLU A 1081 13.34 28.37 34.92
N LEU A 1082 13.33 29.69 35.13
CA LEU A 1082 12.66 30.61 34.22
C LEU A 1082 13.31 30.64 32.82
N LEU A 1083 14.64 30.51 32.73
CA LEU A 1083 15.32 30.35 31.44
C LEU A 1083 14.93 29.05 30.74
N TYR A 1084 14.73 27.95 31.47
CA TYR A 1084 14.21 26.70 30.90
C TYR A 1084 12.76 26.85 30.40
N GLU A 1085 11.87 27.49 31.18
CA GLU A 1085 10.45 27.66 30.82
C GLU A 1085 10.25 28.66 29.68
N THR A 1086 11.04 29.74 29.63
CA THR A 1086 11.04 30.66 28.47
C THR A 1086 11.68 30.01 27.24
N ALA A 1087 12.69 29.16 27.40
CA ALA A 1087 13.27 28.38 26.31
C ALA A 1087 12.30 27.31 25.75
N LEU A 1088 11.37 26.77 26.53
CA LEU A 1088 10.31 25.89 25.99
C LEU A 1088 9.52 26.61 24.90
N ILE A 1089 9.00 27.80 25.24
CA ILE A 1089 8.17 28.61 24.34
C ILE A 1089 8.98 29.07 23.12
N SER A 1090 10.18 29.63 23.31
CA SER A 1090 11.01 30.11 22.18
C SER A 1090 11.51 29.00 21.26
N SER A 1091 11.49 27.74 21.73
CA SER A 1091 11.82 26.54 20.94
C SER A 1091 10.60 25.86 20.32
N GLY A 1092 9.40 26.43 20.48
CA GLY A 1092 8.15 25.91 19.91
C GLY A 1092 7.46 24.80 20.72
N TYR A 1093 7.90 24.52 21.95
CA TYR A 1093 7.23 23.56 22.84
C TYR A 1093 6.10 24.22 23.64
N THR A 1094 4.97 23.54 23.77
CA THR A 1094 3.93 23.90 24.73
C THR A 1094 4.44 23.68 26.16
N PRO A 1095 4.39 24.69 27.06
CA PRO A 1095 4.70 24.48 28.48
C PRO A 1095 3.57 23.71 29.17
N ASP A 1096 3.93 22.87 30.14
CA ASP A 1096 2.97 21.95 30.79
C ASP A 1096 1.93 22.69 31.65
N SER A 1097 2.31 23.84 32.23
CA SER A 1097 1.43 24.72 33.02
C SER A 1097 1.68 26.20 32.66
N PRO A 1098 0.90 26.78 31.73
CA PRO A 1098 1.02 28.20 31.37
C PRO A 1098 0.76 29.16 32.55
N ALA A 1099 -0.07 28.73 33.51
CA ALA A 1099 -0.43 29.51 34.69
C ALA A 1099 0.74 29.66 35.68
N GLU A 1100 1.55 28.61 35.88
CA GLU A 1100 2.73 28.66 36.75
C GLU A 1100 3.80 29.60 36.20
N LEU A 1101 4.08 29.53 34.90
CA LEU A 1101 5.00 30.45 34.22
C LEU A 1101 4.50 31.90 34.34
N GLY A 1102 3.20 32.13 34.13
CA GLY A 1102 2.57 33.44 34.36
C GLY A 1102 2.80 33.93 35.79
N GLY A 1103 2.56 33.07 36.79
CA GLY A 1103 2.82 33.36 38.21
C GLY A 1103 4.27 33.75 38.51
N LYS A 1104 5.26 33.01 37.96
CA LYS A 1104 6.69 33.31 38.12
C LYS A 1104 7.07 34.65 37.48
N ILE A 1105 6.50 34.97 36.32
CA ILE A 1105 6.67 36.28 35.66
C ILE A 1105 6.08 37.39 36.54
N TYR A 1106 4.88 37.20 37.09
CA TYR A 1106 4.27 38.19 37.99
C TYR A 1106 5.05 38.38 39.30
N GLU A 1107 5.63 37.32 39.88
CA GLU A 1107 6.51 37.41 41.05
C GLU A 1107 7.76 38.23 40.71
N MET A 1108 8.47 37.91 39.61
CA MET A 1108 9.64 38.69 39.18
C MET A 1108 9.30 40.15 38.90
N MET A 1109 8.16 40.43 38.24
CA MET A 1109 7.71 41.81 38.02
C MET A 1109 7.41 42.52 39.34
N THR A 1110 6.80 41.86 40.32
CA THR A 1110 6.55 42.41 41.66
C THR A 1110 7.84 42.78 42.38
N ILE A 1111 8.87 41.94 42.27
CA ILE A 1111 10.21 42.20 42.83
C ILE A 1111 10.90 43.37 42.09
N ALA A 1112 10.96 43.33 40.76
CA ALA A 1112 11.66 44.32 39.93
C ALA A 1112 11.00 45.72 39.90
N LEU A 1113 9.71 45.80 40.20
CA LEU A 1113 8.93 47.03 40.31
C LEU A 1113 8.72 47.47 41.78
N GLY A 1114 9.21 46.69 42.76
CA GLY A 1114 8.95 46.85 44.19
C GLY A 1114 9.07 48.30 44.67
N GLY A 1115 7.95 48.87 45.12
CA GLY A 1115 7.87 50.24 45.65
C GLY A 1115 8.12 51.39 44.67
N ARG A 1116 8.60 51.14 43.43
CA ARG A 1116 9.13 52.18 42.51
C ARG A 1116 8.14 53.28 42.11
N TRP A 1117 6.84 53.04 42.26
CA TRP A 1117 5.77 54.02 42.03
C TRP A 1117 4.92 54.32 43.28
N GLY A 1118 5.50 54.17 44.49
CA GLY A 1118 4.90 54.68 45.73
C GLY A 1118 3.89 53.75 46.41
N ARG A 1119 4.07 52.42 46.31
CA ARG A 1119 3.33 51.46 47.16
C ARG A 1119 3.74 51.68 48.62
N SER A 1120 2.79 52.00 49.49
CA SER A 1120 3.01 52.15 50.93
C SER A 1120 2.84 50.80 51.63
N ASP A 1121 3.93 50.25 52.18
CA ASP A 1121 3.88 48.97 52.87
C ASP A 1121 3.38 49.15 54.32
N THR A 1122 2.12 48.75 54.53
CA THR A 1122 1.50 48.54 55.83
C THR A 1122 0.75 47.22 55.81
N GLU A 1123 0.84 46.47 56.91
CA GLU A 1123 0.22 45.15 57.17
C GLU A 1123 0.84 43.93 56.42
N THR A 1124 1.28 42.85 57.07
CA THR A 1124 1.70 42.65 58.47
C THR A 1124 2.65 41.44 58.57
N GLU A 1125 3.61 41.43 59.51
CA GLU A 1125 4.24 40.20 59.99
C GLU A 1125 3.34 39.49 61.03
N ALA A 1126 2.80 38.30 60.74
CA ALA A 1126 2.42 37.29 61.75
C ALA A 1126 1.90 35.98 61.13
N ALA A 1127 2.62 34.87 61.32
CA ALA A 1127 2.08 33.55 61.71
C ALA A 1127 3.14 32.44 61.59
N THR A 1128 3.57 31.85 62.72
CA THR A 1128 4.15 30.49 62.76
C THR A 1128 3.68 29.78 64.03
N THR A 1129 3.50 28.46 63.94
CA THR A 1129 3.10 27.51 65.01
C THR A 1129 1.68 27.64 65.58
N GLY A 1130 1.06 26.50 65.90
CA GLY A 1130 -0.22 26.39 66.61
C GLY A 1130 -1.14 25.28 66.06
N ASP A 1131 -1.37 24.23 66.86
CA ASP A 1131 -2.35 23.17 66.56
C ASP A 1131 -3.80 23.66 66.66
N ALA A 1132 -4.72 23.00 65.93
CA ALA A 1132 -6.15 23.02 66.21
C ALA A 1132 -6.81 21.67 65.90
N SER A 1133 -7.50 21.09 66.89
CA SER A 1133 -8.23 19.82 66.76
C SER A 1133 -9.75 20.02 66.71
N THR A 1134 -10.41 19.32 65.78
CA THR A 1134 -11.83 18.89 65.83
C THR A 1134 -12.96 19.93 65.86
N GLU A 1135 -13.91 19.72 64.94
CA GLU A 1135 -15.36 20.00 65.02
C GLU A 1135 -15.88 21.45 65.13
N THR A 1136 -16.63 21.85 64.10
CA THR A 1136 -18.02 22.35 64.25
C THR A 1136 -18.75 22.24 62.91
N GLY A 1137 -20.08 22.32 62.91
CA GLY A 1137 -20.90 22.07 61.71
C GLY A 1137 -21.88 23.19 61.35
N SER A 1138 -22.39 23.10 60.12
CA SER A 1138 -23.59 23.78 59.56
C SER A 1138 -23.72 25.30 59.70
N SER A 1139 -23.65 25.99 58.56
CA SER A 1139 -24.42 27.21 58.28
C SER A 1139 -24.93 27.18 56.82
N GLU A 1140 -26.02 27.90 56.55
CA GLU A 1140 -26.79 27.79 55.31
C GLU A 1140 -26.21 28.61 54.14
N ALA A 1141 -26.68 28.30 52.92
CA ALA A 1141 -26.30 29.00 51.70
C ALA A 1141 -27.35 30.04 51.29
N THR A 1142 -26.90 31.17 50.74
CA THR A 1142 -27.73 32.14 49.99
C THR A 1142 -27.05 32.49 48.68
N VAL A 1143 -27.84 32.67 47.62
CA VAL A 1143 -27.39 32.77 46.23
C VAL A 1143 -27.16 34.22 45.80
N THR A 1144 -26.16 34.43 44.93
CA THR A 1144 -26.11 35.58 44.01
C THR A 1144 -25.55 35.12 42.66
N GLU A 1145 -26.05 35.68 41.55
CA GLU A 1145 -25.90 35.11 40.21
C GLU A 1145 -24.66 35.57 39.41
N VAL A 1146 -24.44 34.87 38.30
CA VAL A 1146 -23.39 35.12 37.29
C VAL A 1146 -23.69 36.40 36.50
N ILE A 1147 -22.63 37.10 36.08
CA ILE A 1147 -22.71 38.18 35.07
C ILE A 1147 -21.78 37.81 33.91
N GLU A 1148 -22.35 37.70 32.70
CA GLU A 1148 -21.62 37.37 31.48
C GLU A 1148 -21.04 38.63 30.79
N PRO A 1149 -19.82 38.56 30.22
CA PRO A 1149 -19.24 39.65 29.42
C PRO A 1149 -19.67 39.57 27.94
N SER A 1150 -20.81 40.20 27.63
CA SER A 1150 -21.19 40.83 26.35
C SER A 1150 -20.73 40.22 25.00
N GLU A 1151 -21.71 39.79 24.18
CA GLU A 1151 -21.51 39.60 22.74
C GLU A 1151 -21.07 40.90 22.04
N VAL A 1152 -20.20 40.78 21.02
CA VAL A 1152 -20.02 41.81 19.98
C VAL A 1152 -20.29 41.15 18.62
N ARG A 1153 -21.20 41.76 17.85
CA ARG A 1153 -21.69 41.20 16.58
C ARG A 1153 -20.65 41.37 15.46
N PRO A 1154 -20.40 40.35 14.62
CA PRO A 1154 -19.84 40.58 13.29
C PRO A 1154 -20.88 41.28 12.39
N GLU A 1155 -20.40 42.05 11.42
CA GLU A 1155 -21.25 42.77 10.46
C GLU A 1155 -21.75 41.86 9.32
N SER A 1156 -22.66 42.39 8.49
CA SER A 1156 -23.47 41.64 7.53
C SER A 1156 -22.69 41.04 6.35
N ASP A 1157 -22.96 39.76 6.06
CA ASP A 1157 -22.76 39.14 4.75
C ASP A 1157 -23.72 39.75 3.70
N PRO A 1158 -23.23 40.29 2.57
CA PRO A 1158 -24.05 40.95 1.56
C PRO A 1158 -24.55 40.03 0.42
N TRP A 1159 -24.44 38.70 0.50
CA TRP A 1159 -24.83 37.79 -0.60
C TRP A 1159 -25.81 36.68 -0.21
N ARG A 1160 -27.04 37.08 0.19
CA ARG A 1160 -28.23 36.21 0.18
C ARG A 1160 -29.50 36.94 -0.30
N ASP A 1161 -29.65 36.95 -1.62
CA ASP A 1161 -30.92 36.85 -2.36
C ASP A 1161 -30.68 35.89 -3.54
#